data_AF-A0A2A9PIN8-F1
#
_entry.id   AF-A0A2A9PIN8-F1
#
_cell.length_a   1.000
_cell.length_b   1.000
_cell.length_c   1.000
_cell.angle_alpha   90.00
_cell.angle_beta   90.00
_cell.angle_gamma   90.00
#
_symmetry.space_group_name_H-M   'P 1'
#
loop_
_entity.id
_entity.type
_entity.pdbx_description
1 polymer ?
#
loop_
_entity_poly.entity_id
_entity_poly.type
_entity_poly.pdbx_seq_one_letter_code
_entity_poly.pdbx_strand_id
1 'polypeptide(L)'
;MADASRDNGRDDNDEAEQEIDEASFKAQKDALILAIEVSASMLTPPPHSDAKKADRDSPLQAALKCAHHLMEQRIISNPRDMMGILLFGTKKSKFRYADDDQGRLSHENCYVFTDLDVPAAEDVKAIRNLIEGGEDEEDILMPATKTMPMGNVLFCANQIFTTKAANFGSRRLFIITDNDDPHSSDRSGIASAAVRAKDLYDLGVSIELFPIARGDSNFDLTKFYDDIVYGASLTEADGLIVPVSRSGDGLTLLNSLLTNINSKQTPKRAMFSNLPFEIAPCLRISVKGFNVLHRQTPARTCYIWLDGERPQLAIGETTRIAEDSTRTVYKTDIKKAYKFGGEFVYFTPEEQKTLRDFGPPVIRILGFKPRASVPFWASVKKSIFIFPSEEDYVGSARVFSALWQKLLRDDKVAIAWCIVRANAQPIIAAIIPSKGQEEEGSSTPFLPSGLWIYPLPFADDLRETKRPAEVCQSSDELKSRMRIIVQQLQLPKAMYNPTKYPNPALQWHYKILKALALDEEVPDKAEDATEPRYKAIGKRVGGYLEEWSEKLEEEAGLVSTSKSLKREADDDVPCRPAKQRRGSPEKATGSSITQAQLKAAVESGGIAKMTVAQLRDVAGARGLSTGGRKMEVVERIERWVEDNS
;
A
#
# COMPACT_ATOMS: atom_id res chain seq x y z
N MET A 1 -40.61 26.15 -0.28
CA MET A 1 -39.96 24.93 -0.78
C MET A 1 -38.73 25.39 -1.53
N ALA A 2 -37.58 25.33 -0.85
CA ALA A 2 -36.31 25.82 -1.35
C ALA A 2 -35.62 24.66 -2.05
N ASP A 3 -35.43 24.81 -3.37
CA ASP A 3 -34.70 23.87 -4.18
C ASP A 3 -33.21 24.21 -4.04
N ALA A 4 -32.47 23.33 -3.36
CA ALA A 4 -31.06 23.47 -3.15
C ALA A 4 -30.34 23.00 -4.41
N SER A 5 -30.02 23.96 -5.28
CA SER A 5 -28.95 23.81 -6.26
C SER A 5 -27.67 23.43 -5.51
N ARG A 6 -27.33 22.14 -5.54
CA ARG A 6 -25.99 21.67 -5.21
C ARG A 6 -25.08 22.15 -6.33
N ASP A 7 -24.62 23.38 -6.15
CA ASP A 7 -23.46 23.95 -6.77
C ASP A 7 -22.28 23.01 -6.48
N ASN A 8 -21.96 22.14 -7.44
CA ASN A 8 -20.69 21.42 -7.47
C ASN A 8 -19.61 22.43 -7.87
N GLY A 9 -19.34 23.37 -6.95
CA GLY A 9 -18.17 24.21 -6.97
C GLY A 9 -16.95 23.30 -6.91
N ARG A 10 -16.39 23.02 -8.09
CA ARG A 10 -15.00 22.58 -8.21
C ARG A 10 -14.16 23.79 -7.83
N ASP A 11 -13.92 23.95 -6.53
CA ASP A 11 -12.72 24.62 -6.07
C ASP A 11 -11.55 23.80 -6.61
N ASP A 12 -10.99 24.23 -7.75
CA ASP A 12 -9.63 23.94 -8.15
C ASP A 12 -8.70 24.60 -7.12
N ASN A 13 -8.69 24.03 -5.92
CA ASN A 13 -7.65 24.30 -4.95
C ASN A 13 -6.40 23.62 -5.52
N ASP A 14 -5.56 24.40 -6.21
CA ASP A 14 -4.20 24.03 -6.63
C ASP A 14 -3.27 23.71 -5.43
N GLU A 15 -3.81 23.71 -4.20
CA GLU A 15 -3.28 23.06 -2.99
C GLU A 15 -3.65 21.58 -2.89
N ALA A 16 -4.24 20.98 -3.93
CA ALA A 16 -4.19 19.55 -4.13
C ALA A 16 -2.73 19.14 -3.98
N GLU A 17 -2.50 18.41 -2.88
CA GLU A 17 -1.22 17.94 -2.43
C GLU A 17 -0.38 17.52 -3.64
N GLN A 18 0.90 17.82 -3.60
CA GLN A 18 1.88 17.14 -4.44
C GLN A 18 1.99 15.64 -4.08
N GLU A 19 0.87 14.99 -3.72
CA GLU A 19 0.60 13.67 -4.23
C GLU A 19 0.85 13.77 -5.72
N ILE A 20 1.93 13.11 -6.11
CA ILE A 20 2.29 12.84 -7.48
C ILE A 20 0.99 12.59 -8.26
N ASP A 21 0.85 13.08 -9.48
CA ASP A 21 -0.17 12.54 -10.38
C ASP A 21 0.24 11.09 -10.67
N GLU A 22 0.01 10.19 -9.69
CA GLU A 22 0.49 8.80 -9.61
C GLU A 22 -0.21 7.96 -10.68
N ALA A 23 -1.25 8.51 -11.32
CA ALA A 23 -1.83 8.00 -12.55
C ALA A 23 -0.82 8.00 -13.72
N SER A 24 0.16 8.90 -13.71
CA SER A 24 1.26 8.94 -14.71
C SER A 24 2.18 7.72 -14.57
N PHE A 25 2.38 7.22 -13.35
CA PHE A 25 3.20 6.03 -13.05
C PHE A 25 2.47 4.72 -13.39
N LYS A 26 1.15 4.77 -13.61
CA LYS A 26 0.34 3.65 -14.09
C LYS A 26 0.42 3.45 -15.61
N ALA A 27 0.85 4.45 -16.40
CA ALA A 27 0.54 4.53 -17.83
C ALA A 27 1.48 3.78 -18.81
N GLN A 28 2.25 2.79 -18.37
CA GLN A 28 2.89 1.87 -19.33
C GLN A 28 1.92 0.76 -19.65
N LYS A 29 1.43 0.76 -20.90
CA LYS A 29 0.56 -0.31 -21.40
C LYS A 29 1.33 -1.62 -21.41
N ASP A 30 0.74 -2.66 -20.84
CA ASP A 30 1.33 -4.00 -20.80
C ASP A 30 0.57 -4.96 -21.72
N ALA A 31 1.32 -5.78 -22.45
CA ALA A 31 0.78 -6.81 -23.35
C ALA A 31 1.17 -8.20 -22.84
N LEU A 32 0.18 -9.02 -22.52
CA LEU A 32 0.38 -10.35 -21.93
C LEU A 32 -0.21 -11.43 -22.84
N ILE A 33 0.56 -12.48 -23.13
CA ILE A 33 0.04 -13.69 -23.77
C ILE A 33 0.13 -14.84 -22.77
N LEU A 34 -0.99 -15.52 -22.49
CA LEU A 34 -1.02 -16.77 -21.74
C LEU A 34 -0.97 -17.94 -22.74
N ALA A 35 0.17 -18.60 -22.80
CA ALA A 35 0.37 -19.84 -23.53
C ALA A 35 0.06 -21.03 -22.60
N ILE A 36 -1.03 -21.75 -22.88
CA ILE A 36 -1.49 -22.90 -22.08
C ILE A 36 -1.30 -24.18 -22.90
N GLU A 37 -0.62 -25.16 -22.31
CA GLU A 37 -0.45 -26.47 -22.92
C GLU A 37 -1.75 -27.29 -22.88
N VAL A 38 -2.15 -27.81 -24.03
CA VAL A 38 -3.21 -28.79 -24.18
C VAL A 38 -2.56 -30.14 -24.50
N SER A 39 -2.43 -30.97 -23.47
CA SER A 39 -1.86 -32.31 -23.56
C SER A 39 -2.76 -33.31 -22.84
N ALA A 40 -2.59 -34.60 -23.16
CA ALA A 40 -3.31 -35.66 -22.46
C ALA A 40 -3.01 -35.63 -20.94
N SER A 41 -1.81 -35.21 -20.54
CA SER A 41 -1.43 -35.07 -19.13
C SER A 41 -2.15 -33.91 -18.44
N MET A 42 -2.24 -32.75 -19.09
CA MET A 42 -2.95 -31.57 -18.56
C MET A 42 -4.47 -31.79 -18.42
N LEU A 43 -5.05 -32.72 -19.19
CA LEU A 43 -6.46 -33.10 -19.13
C LEU A 43 -6.78 -34.09 -18.00
N THR A 44 -5.78 -34.83 -17.48
CA THR A 44 -6.04 -35.84 -16.44
C THR A 44 -6.45 -35.18 -15.11
N PRO A 45 -7.63 -35.51 -14.57
CA PRO A 45 -8.04 -35.00 -13.28
C PRO A 45 -7.19 -35.64 -12.16
N PRO A 46 -6.93 -34.91 -11.05
CA PRO A 46 -6.22 -35.45 -9.90
C PRO A 46 -6.97 -36.64 -9.28
N PRO A 47 -6.28 -37.56 -8.58
CA PRO A 47 -6.91 -38.71 -7.95
C PRO A 47 -7.96 -38.26 -6.92
N HIS A 48 -9.10 -38.96 -6.89
CA HIS A 48 -10.21 -38.61 -6.00
C HIS A 48 -9.79 -38.66 -4.53
N SER A 49 -9.99 -37.54 -3.81
CA SER A 49 -9.72 -37.42 -2.38
C SER A 49 -10.94 -36.87 -1.65
N ASP A 50 -11.28 -37.49 -0.51
CA ASP A 50 -12.45 -37.13 0.31
C ASP A 50 -12.25 -35.83 1.13
N ALA A 51 -11.11 -35.16 0.98
CA ALA A 51 -10.86 -33.90 1.67
C ALA A 51 -11.73 -32.77 1.08
N LYS A 52 -12.40 -31.97 1.94
CA LYS A 52 -13.17 -30.78 1.54
C LYS A 52 -12.37 -29.72 0.76
N LYS A 53 -11.04 -29.82 0.72
CA LYS A 53 -10.10 -28.96 -0.01
C LYS A 53 -9.29 -29.70 -1.08
N ALA A 54 -9.72 -30.91 -1.48
CA ALA A 54 -9.06 -31.64 -2.55
C ALA A 54 -9.27 -30.93 -3.89
N ASP A 55 -8.25 -30.99 -4.75
CA ASP A 55 -8.36 -30.54 -6.13
C ASP A 55 -9.37 -31.42 -6.88
N ARG A 56 -10.33 -30.78 -7.55
CA ARG A 56 -11.33 -31.44 -8.40
C ARG A 56 -11.14 -31.17 -9.88
N ASP A 57 -10.40 -30.11 -10.18
CA ASP A 57 -10.17 -29.62 -11.54
C ASP A 57 -8.92 -30.26 -12.13
N SER A 58 -8.93 -30.55 -13.43
CA SER A 58 -7.70 -30.93 -14.14
C SER A 58 -6.72 -29.74 -14.21
N PRO A 59 -5.41 -29.97 -14.39
CA PRO A 59 -4.43 -28.89 -14.58
C PRO A 59 -4.82 -27.89 -15.68
N LEU A 60 -5.38 -28.36 -16.80
CA LEU A 60 -5.89 -27.51 -17.87
C LEU A 60 -7.07 -26.65 -17.42
N GLN A 61 -8.04 -27.24 -16.73
CA GLN A 61 -9.18 -26.49 -16.18
C GLN A 61 -8.73 -25.47 -15.14
N ALA A 62 -7.75 -25.81 -14.29
CA ALA A 62 -7.16 -24.88 -13.34
C ALA A 62 -6.45 -23.72 -14.04
N ALA A 63 -5.71 -23.98 -15.13
CA ALA A 63 -5.07 -22.95 -15.95
C ALA A 63 -6.09 -22.03 -16.62
N LEU A 64 -7.18 -22.57 -17.20
CA LEU A 64 -8.26 -21.79 -17.80
C LEU A 64 -9.01 -20.95 -16.76
N LYS A 65 -9.34 -21.51 -15.59
CA LYS A 65 -9.93 -20.76 -14.46
C LYS A 65 -9.01 -19.64 -13.99
N CYS A 66 -7.70 -19.88 -13.97
CA CYS A 66 -6.73 -18.84 -13.65
C CYS A 66 -6.68 -17.74 -14.73
N ALA A 67 -6.74 -18.10 -16.01
CA ALA A 67 -6.83 -17.14 -17.11
C ALA A 67 -8.10 -16.28 -17.02
N HIS A 68 -9.25 -16.90 -16.76
CA HIS A 68 -10.52 -16.19 -16.51
C HIS A 68 -10.39 -15.20 -15.34
N HIS A 69 -9.83 -15.63 -14.20
CA HIS A 69 -9.65 -14.75 -13.06
C HIS A 69 -8.69 -13.59 -13.34
N LEU A 70 -7.59 -13.85 -14.06
CA LEU A 70 -6.63 -12.82 -14.45
C LEU A 70 -7.26 -11.79 -15.38
N MET A 71 -8.08 -12.25 -16.33
CA MET A 71 -8.81 -11.38 -17.25
C MET A 71 -9.79 -10.46 -16.51
N GLU A 72 -10.58 -11.01 -15.59
CA GLU A 72 -11.47 -10.23 -14.72
C GLU A 72 -10.70 -9.18 -13.90
N GLN A 73 -9.59 -9.58 -13.30
CA GLN A 73 -8.75 -8.66 -12.53
C GLN A 73 -8.13 -7.56 -13.40
N ARG A 74 -7.73 -7.85 -14.66
CA ARG A 74 -7.16 -6.85 -15.56
C ARG A 74 -8.18 -5.81 -16.00
N ILE A 75 -9.41 -6.22 -16.32
CA ILE A 75 -10.52 -5.29 -16.63
C ILE A 75 -10.70 -4.28 -15.48
N ILE A 76 -10.56 -4.76 -14.24
CA ILE A 76 -10.72 -3.98 -13.01
C ILE A 76 -9.52 -3.05 -12.73
N SER A 77 -8.30 -3.60 -12.81
CA SER A 77 -7.08 -2.95 -12.33
C SER A 77 -6.37 -2.11 -13.39
N ASN A 78 -6.33 -2.60 -14.64
CA ASN A 78 -5.57 -2.02 -15.75
C ASN A 78 -6.36 -2.10 -17.08
N PRO A 79 -7.32 -1.19 -17.32
CA PRO A 79 -8.22 -1.25 -18.48
C PRO A 79 -7.56 -0.96 -19.84
N ARG A 80 -6.26 -0.64 -19.87
CA ARG A 80 -5.51 -0.35 -21.10
C ARG A 80 -4.53 -1.46 -21.49
N ASP A 81 -4.42 -2.49 -20.66
CA ASP A 81 -3.51 -3.60 -20.90
C ASP A 81 -4.16 -4.59 -21.86
N MET A 82 -3.35 -5.19 -22.73
CA MET A 82 -3.78 -6.24 -23.66
C MET A 82 -3.53 -7.61 -23.06
N MET A 83 -4.44 -8.55 -23.32
CA MET A 83 -4.30 -9.95 -22.91
C MET A 83 -4.77 -10.86 -24.04
N GLY A 84 -3.93 -11.82 -24.42
CA GLY A 84 -4.27 -12.88 -25.37
C GLY A 84 -4.14 -14.27 -24.74
N ILE A 85 -4.88 -15.24 -25.26
CA ILE A 85 -4.80 -16.64 -24.84
C ILE A 85 -4.43 -17.50 -26.05
N LEU A 86 -3.27 -18.16 -25.93
CA LEU A 86 -2.74 -19.09 -26.91
C LEU A 86 -2.78 -20.51 -26.33
N LEU A 87 -3.55 -21.39 -26.95
CA LEU A 87 -3.52 -22.82 -26.64
C LEU A 87 -2.55 -23.50 -27.58
N PHE A 88 -1.66 -24.34 -27.06
CA PHE A 88 -0.71 -25.10 -27.87
C PHE A 88 -0.78 -26.59 -27.57
N GLY A 89 -0.60 -27.41 -28.60
CA GLY A 89 -0.80 -28.86 -28.51
C GLY A 89 -2.24 -29.29 -28.85
N THR A 90 -3.07 -28.39 -29.40
CA THR A 90 -4.46 -28.68 -29.80
C THR A 90 -4.50 -29.38 -31.14
N LYS A 91 -5.52 -30.23 -31.38
CA LYS A 91 -5.74 -30.85 -32.70
C LYS A 91 -6.12 -29.83 -33.78
N LYS A 92 -6.92 -28.83 -33.40
CA LYS A 92 -7.30 -27.71 -34.27
C LYS A 92 -6.22 -26.64 -34.24
N SER A 93 -6.00 -25.98 -35.38
CA SER A 93 -5.06 -24.87 -35.51
C SER A 93 -5.81 -23.63 -35.97
N LYS A 94 -5.61 -22.51 -35.28
CA LYS A 94 -6.21 -21.21 -35.61
C LYS A 94 -5.17 -20.13 -35.34
N PHE A 95 -4.52 -19.67 -36.41
CA PHE A 95 -3.52 -18.62 -36.36
C PHE A 95 -3.74 -17.68 -37.54
N ARG A 96 -4.20 -16.45 -37.26
CA ARG A 96 -4.67 -15.47 -38.27
C ARG A 96 -3.63 -14.41 -38.63
N TYR A 97 -2.40 -14.51 -38.13
CA TYR A 97 -1.35 -13.49 -38.27
C TYR A 97 -0.32 -13.80 -39.37
N ALA A 98 -0.59 -14.79 -40.22
CA ALA A 98 0.18 -15.02 -41.44
C ALA A 98 -0.50 -14.24 -42.58
N ASP A 99 0.23 -13.32 -43.22
CA ASP A 99 -0.22 -12.62 -44.42
C ASP A 99 -0.79 -13.61 -45.45
N ASP A 100 -1.98 -13.28 -45.97
CA ASP A 100 -2.79 -14.07 -46.91
C ASP A 100 -2.11 -14.35 -48.28
N ASP A 101 -0.82 -14.06 -48.44
CA ASP A 101 -0.09 -14.19 -49.72
C ASP A 101 0.97 -15.31 -49.76
N GLN A 102 1.18 -16.04 -48.66
CA GLN A 102 2.00 -17.26 -48.64
C GLN A 102 1.29 -18.40 -47.92
N GLY A 103 0.34 -19.03 -48.61
CA GLY A 103 -0.48 -20.13 -48.10
C GLY A 103 0.27 -21.43 -47.77
N ARG A 104 1.19 -21.43 -46.79
CA ARG A 104 1.94 -22.64 -46.40
C ARG A 104 2.53 -22.73 -44.98
N LEU A 105 2.15 -21.87 -44.04
CA LEU A 105 2.57 -22.01 -42.64
C LEU A 105 1.38 -21.83 -41.69
N SER A 106 0.35 -22.66 -41.85
CA SER A 106 -0.54 -22.92 -40.72
C SER A 106 0.33 -23.63 -39.68
N HIS A 107 0.68 -22.94 -38.59
CA HIS A 107 1.43 -23.56 -37.50
C HIS A 107 0.56 -24.65 -36.88
N GLU A 108 0.80 -25.88 -37.30
CA GLU A 108 0.08 -27.05 -36.83
C GLU A 108 0.11 -27.10 -35.30
N ASN A 109 -1.08 -27.31 -34.73
CA ASN A 109 -1.39 -27.52 -33.33
C ASN A 109 -1.42 -26.25 -32.44
N CYS A 110 -1.32 -25.04 -33.02
CA CYS A 110 -1.44 -23.76 -32.31
C CYS A 110 -2.84 -23.15 -32.51
N TYR A 111 -3.56 -22.86 -31.42
CA TYR A 111 -4.88 -22.25 -31.44
C TYR A 111 -4.90 -20.95 -30.64
N VAL A 112 -5.04 -19.81 -31.32
CA VAL A 112 -5.30 -18.52 -30.67
C VAL A 112 -6.79 -18.50 -30.28
N PHE A 113 -7.06 -18.66 -28.98
CA PHE A 113 -8.41 -18.62 -28.43
C PHE A 113 -8.92 -17.18 -28.36
N THR A 114 -8.13 -16.30 -27.75
CA THR A 114 -8.38 -14.85 -27.67
C THR A 114 -7.19 -14.12 -28.28
N ASP A 115 -7.46 -13.26 -29.24
CA ASP A 115 -6.45 -12.39 -29.86
C ASP A 115 -5.86 -11.43 -28.82
N LEU A 116 -4.65 -10.92 -29.08
CA LEU A 116 -4.01 -9.94 -28.19
C LEU A 116 -4.68 -8.57 -28.36
N ASP A 117 -5.64 -8.27 -27.49
CA ASP A 117 -6.36 -7.00 -27.42
C ASP A 117 -6.77 -6.67 -25.97
N VAL A 118 -7.39 -5.50 -25.77
CA VAL A 118 -7.98 -5.11 -24.48
C VAL A 118 -9.16 -6.03 -24.18
N PRO A 119 -9.16 -6.75 -23.03
CA PRO A 119 -10.21 -7.72 -22.72
C PRO A 119 -11.60 -7.09 -22.68
N ALA A 120 -12.53 -7.66 -23.44
CA ALA A 120 -13.93 -7.29 -23.42
C ALA A 120 -14.77 -8.27 -22.58
N ALA A 121 -16.00 -7.88 -22.26
CA ALA A 121 -16.95 -8.75 -21.56
C ALA A 121 -17.24 -10.04 -22.37
N GLU A 122 -17.23 -9.95 -23.70
CA GLU A 122 -17.41 -11.08 -24.61
C GLU A 122 -16.30 -12.13 -24.44
N ASP A 123 -15.05 -11.70 -24.29
CA ASP A 123 -13.91 -12.61 -24.07
C ASP A 123 -14.04 -13.36 -22.73
N VAL A 124 -14.49 -12.67 -21.69
CA VAL A 124 -14.74 -13.27 -20.37
C VAL A 124 -15.87 -14.30 -20.46
N LYS A 125 -16.96 -13.99 -21.17
CA LYS A 125 -18.06 -14.94 -21.43
C LYS A 125 -17.56 -16.15 -22.22
N ALA A 126 -16.73 -15.95 -23.24
CA ALA A 126 -16.18 -17.03 -24.07
C ALA A 126 -15.32 -18.01 -23.25
N ILE A 127 -14.42 -17.51 -22.39
CA ILE A 127 -13.62 -18.36 -21.50
C ILE A 127 -14.51 -19.07 -20.47
N ARG A 128 -15.51 -18.38 -19.91
CA ARG A 128 -16.43 -19.01 -18.95
C ARG A 128 -17.19 -20.16 -19.58
N ASN A 129 -17.71 -19.98 -20.78
CA ASN A 129 -18.39 -21.04 -21.53
C ASN A 129 -17.47 -22.23 -21.79
N LEU A 130 -16.18 -21.99 -22.08
CA LEU A 130 -15.18 -23.06 -22.23
C LEU A 130 -14.92 -23.83 -20.92
N ILE A 131 -15.04 -23.19 -19.76
CA ILE A 131 -14.85 -23.82 -18.44
C ILE A 131 -16.10 -24.58 -17.98
N GLU A 132 -17.28 -23.97 -18.14
CA GLU A 132 -18.55 -24.48 -17.59
C GLU A 132 -19.33 -25.37 -18.57
N GLY A 133 -19.09 -25.22 -19.87
CA GLY A 133 -19.88 -25.84 -20.95
C GLY A 133 -19.85 -27.36 -21.01
N GLY A 134 -18.90 -28.03 -20.33
CA GLY A 134 -18.86 -29.49 -20.15
C GLY A 134 -18.57 -30.31 -21.42
N GLU A 135 -18.96 -29.81 -22.59
CA GLU A 135 -18.60 -30.30 -23.91
C GLU A 135 -17.98 -29.11 -24.65
N ASP A 136 -16.72 -29.25 -25.07
CA ASP A 136 -16.16 -28.33 -26.06
C ASP A 136 -17.01 -28.49 -27.34
N GLU A 137 -18.04 -27.68 -27.54
CA GLU A 137 -18.88 -27.73 -28.75
C GLU A 137 -18.02 -27.60 -30.03
N GLU A 138 -16.85 -26.97 -29.89
CA GLU A 138 -15.85 -26.78 -30.93
C GLU A 138 -14.63 -27.72 -30.82
N ASP A 139 -14.60 -28.75 -29.97
CA ASP A 139 -13.48 -29.70 -29.81
C ASP A 139 -12.09 -29.01 -29.64
N ILE A 140 -12.04 -27.84 -28.99
CA ILE A 140 -10.85 -26.98 -28.96
C ILE A 140 -9.78 -27.58 -28.03
N LEU A 141 -10.17 -28.16 -26.89
CA LEU A 141 -9.24 -28.71 -25.90
C LEU A 141 -8.82 -30.15 -26.22
N MET A 142 -9.14 -30.66 -27.42
CA MET A 142 -8.64 -31.95 -27.86
C MET A 142 -7.13 -31.91 -28.12
N PRO A 143 -6.33 -32.76 -27.45
CA PRO A 143 -4.89 -32.78 -27.64
C PRO A 143 -4.52 -33.38 -29.00
N ALA A 144 -3.46 -32.85 -29.61
CA ALA A 144 -2.89 -33.37 -30.84
C ALA A 144 -2.11 -34.66 -30.59
N THR A 145 -2.09 -35.56 -31.59
CA THR A 145 -1.31 -36.81 -31.52
C THR A 145 0.19 -36.58 -31.61
N LYS A 146 0.62 -35.47 -32.23
CA LYS A 146 2.03 -35.12 -32.42
C LYS A 146 2.45 -34.02 -31.45
N THR A 147 3.58 -34.22 -30.78
CA THR A 147 4.20 -33.21 -29.92
C THR A 147 4.56 -31.98 -30.75
N MET A 148 4.08 -30.81 -30.31
CA MET A 148 4.39 -29.57 -30.99
C MET A 148 5.79 -29.09 -30.62
N PRO A 149 6.61 -28.67 -31.59
CA PRO A 149 7.87 -28.05 -31.27
C PRO A 149 7.69 -26.69 -30.60
N MET A 150 8.22 -26.52 -29.39
CA MET A 150 8.22 -25.26 -28.63
C MET A 150 8.70 -24.04 -29.44
N GLY A 151 9.66 -24.23 -30.36
CA GLY A 151 10.10 -23.16 -31.26
C GLY A 151 8.95 -22.54 -32.07
N ASN A 152 7.92 -23.31 -32.43
CA ASN A 152 6.73 -22.79 -33.11
C ASN A 152 5.84 -21.98 -32.16
N VAL A 153 5.66 -22.40 -30.91
CA VAL A 153 4.91 -21.62 -29.89
C VAL A 153 5.55 -20.24 -29.71
N LEU A 154 6.87 -20.22 -29.51
CA LEU A 154 7.63 -18.98 -29.31
C LEU A 154 7.57 -18.07 -30.54
N PHE A 155 7.54 -18.64 -31.74
CA PHE A 155 7.37 -17.89 -32.98
C PHE A 155 5.98 -17.30 -33.14
N CYS A 156 4.93 -18.09 -32.86
CA CYS A 156 3.56 -17.61 -32.85
C CYS A 156 3.43 -16.42 -31.87
N ALA A 157 3.99 -16.56 -30.67
CA ALA A 157 4.02 -15.47 -29.69
C ALA A 157 4.76 -14.23 -30.21
N ASN A 158 5.93 -14.42 -30.85
CA ASN A 158 6.71 -13.34 -31.45
C ASN A 158 5.87 -12.58 -32.49
N GLN A 159 5.25 -13.29 -33.44
CA GLN A 159 4.41 -12.69 -34.48
C GLN A 159 3.20 -11.92 -33.91
N ILE A 160 2.58 -12.43 -32.85
CA ILE A 160 1.46 -11.74 -32.18
C ILE A 160 1.97 -10.43 -31.56
N PHE A 161 3.10 -10.45 -30.85
CA PHE A 161 3.68 -9.25 -30.24
C PHE A 161 4.12 -8.21 -31.26
N THR A 162 4.74 -8.62 -32.37
CA THR A 162 5.18 -7.69 -33.42
C THR A 162 4.00 -7.08 -34.17
N THR A 163 2.90 -7.81 -34.35
CA THR A 163 1.74 -7.32 -35.10
C THR A 163 0.84 -6.42 -34.26
N LYS A 164 0.58 -6.80 -33.00
CA LYS A 164 -0.43 -6.14 -32.15
C LYS A 164 0.16 -5.23 -31.07
N ALA A 165 1.37 -5.54 -30.58
CA ALA A 165 1.96 -4.91 -29.40
C ALA A 165 3.31 -4.24 -29.64
N ALA A 166 3.62 -3.87 -30.91
CA ALA A 166 4.89 -3.22 -31.26
C ALA A 166 5.14 -1.89 -30.50
N ASN A 167 4.08 -1.20 -30.08
CA ASN A 167 4.16 0.07 -29.34
C ASN A 167 4.09 -0.10 -27.82
N PHE A 168 4.03 -1.33 -27.31
CA PHE A 168 3.96 -1.61 -25.88
C PHE A 168 5.36 -1.74 -25.29
N GLY A 169 5.62 -1.00 -24.21
CA GLY A 169 6.92 -1.02 -23.54
C GLY A 169 7.10 -2.18 -22.57
N SER A 170 6.04 -2.96 -22.28
CA SER A 170 6.10 -4.19 -21.48
C SER A 170 5.36 -5.28 -22.24
N ARG A 171 6.05 -6.37 -22.59
CA ARG A 171 5.52 -7.51 -23.33
C ARG A 171 5.93 -8.79 -22.61
N ARG A 172 4.99 -9.67 -22.32
CA ARG A 172 5.25 -10.82 -21.44
C ARG A 172 4.55 -12.08 -21.94
N LEU A 173 5.28 -13.18 -21.96
CA LEU A 173 4.77 -14.48 -22.36
C LEU A 173 4.73 -15.40 -21.14
N PHE A 174 3.53 -15.78 -20.70
CA PHE A 174 3.34 -16.71 -19.59
C PHE A 174 3.09 -18.11 -20.16
N ILE A 175 3.97 -19.06 -19.84
CA ILE A 175 3.86 -20.45 -20.29
C ILE A 175 3.38 -21.31 -19.12
N ILE A 176 2.23 -21.95 -19.27
CA ILE A 176 1.66 -22.89 -18.29
C ILE A 176 1.70 -24.30 -18.86
N THR A 177 2.42 -25.20 -18.20
CA THR A 177 2.74 -26.55 -18.69
C THR A 177 3.04 -27.51 -17.54
N ASP A 178 2.74 -28.79 -17.72
CA ASP A 178 3.14 -29.89 -16.81
C ASP A 178 4.27 -30.77 -17.36
N ASN A 179 4.81 -30.41 -18.53
CA ASN A 179 5.85 -31.14 -19.23
C ASN A 179 7.21 -30.44 -19.05
N ASP A 180 8.15 -31.11 -18.39
CA ASP A 180 9.49 -30.58 -18.10
C ASP A 180 10.48 -30.78 -19.26
N ASP A 181 10.19 -31.71 -20.18
CA ASP A 181 11.04 -32.02 -21.33
C ASP A 181 10.21 -32.24 -22.61
N PRO A 182 9.74 -31.13 -23.25
CA PRO A 182 8.95 -31.22 -24.47
C PRO A 182 9.71 -31.79 -25.68
N HIS A 183 11.05 -31.88 -25.61
CA HIS A 183 11.92 -32.25 -26.74
C HIS A 183 12.98 -33.30 -26.39
N SER A 184 12.63 -34.28 -25.56
CA SER A 184 13.55 -35.30 -25.02
C SER A 184 14.48 -36.02 -26.01
N SER A 185 14.12 -36.08 -27.29
CA SER A 185 14.91 -36.75 -28.34
C SER A 185 15.34 -35.84 -29.49
N ASP A 186 14.86 -34.59 -29.57
CA ASP A 186 15.09 -33.70 -30.71
C ASP A 186 15.99 -32.51 -30.34
N ARG A 187 17.31 -32.72 -30.49
CA ARG A 187 18.31 -31.65 -30.28
C ARG A 187 18.10 -30.44 -31.20
N SER A 188 17.54 -30.64 -32.39
CA SER A 188 17.27 -29.54 -33.32
C SER A 188 16.09 -28.69 -32.85
N GLY A 189 15.07 -29.33 -32.28
CA GLY A 189 13.93 -28.68 -31.62
C GLY A 189 14.35 -27.84 -30.42
N ILE A 190 15.28 -28.33 -29.59
CA ILE A 190 15.86 -27.60 -28.45
C ILE A 190 16.61 -26.35 -28.92
N ALA A 191 17.55 -26.51 -29.87
CA ALA A 191 18.33 -25.39 -30.39
C ALA A 191 17.45 -24.32 -31.07
N SER A 192 16.44 -24.76 -31.84
CA SER A 192 15.47 -23.86 -32.46
C SER A 192 14.66 -23.08 -31.42
N ALA A 193 14.21 -23.73 -30.35
CA ALA A 193 13.50 -23.07 -29.26
C ALA A 193 14.37 -22.05 -28.52
N ALA A 194 15.63 -22.37 -28.23
CA ALA A 194 16.57 -21.46 -27.58
C ALA A 194 16.87 -20.20 -28.42
N VAL A 195 17.05 -20.35 -29.75
CA VAL A 195 17.21 -19.22 -30.67
C VAL A 195 15.95 -18.34 -30.68
N ARG A 196 14.77 -18.96 -30.81
CA ARG A 196 13.48 -18.26 -30.80
C ARG A 196 13.20 -17.54 -29.46
N ALA A 197 13.63 -18.13 -28.35
CA ALA A 197 13.55 -17.50 -27.03
C ALA A 197 14.43 -16.27 -26.97
N LYS A 198 15.67 -16.35 -27.45
CA LYS A 198 16.58 -15.21 -27.54
C LYS A 198 15.99 -14.08 -28.40
N ASP A 199 15.40 -14.41 -29.55
CA ASP A 199 14.74 -13.41 -30.41
C ASP A 199 13.63 -12.65 -29.65
N LEU A 200 12.87 -13.33 -28.79
CA LEU A 200 11.86 -12.70 -27.93
C LEU A 200 12.48 -11.75 -26.89
N TYR A 201 13.59 -12.13 -26.26
CA TYR A 201 14.30 -11.25 -25.32
C TYR A 201 14.89 -10.02 -26.02
N ASP A 202 15.48 -10.19 -27.21
CA ASP A 202 16.01 -9.09 -28.01
C ASP A 202 14.88 -8.11 -28.43
N LEU A 203 13.65 -8.62 -28.58
CA LEU A 203 12.44 -7.81 -28.77
C LEU A 203 11.89 -7.17 -27.48
N GLY A 204 12.50 -7.43 -26.33
CA GLY A 204 12.07 -6.92 -25.02
C GLY A 204 10.88 -7.68 -24.42
N VAL A 205 10.64 -8.92 -24.85
CA VAL A 205 9.60 -9.79 -24.27
C VAL A 205 10.18 -10.59 -23.11
N SER A 206 9.55 -10.55 -21.93
CA SER A 206 9.93 -11.42 -20.81
C SER A 206 9.14 -12.73 -20.85
N ILE A 207 9.85 -13.86 -20.94
CA ILE A 207 9.24 -15.19 -20.88
C ILE A 207 9.22 -15.64 -19.41
N GLU A 208 8.05 -16.04 -18.93
CA GLU A 208 7.86 -16.58 -17.58
C GLU A 208 7.19 -17.95 -17.64
N LEU A 209 7.78 -18.92 -16.94
CA LEU A 209 7.25 -20.26 -16.80
C LEU A 209 6.46 -20.42 -15.50
N PHE A 210 5.32 -21.06 -15.61
CA PHE A 210 4.45 -21.50 -14.52
C PHE A 210 4.33 -23.03 -14.58
N PRO A 211 5.33 -23.75 -14.03
CA PRO A 211 5.37 -25.19 -14.11
C PRO A 211 4.37 -25.82 -13.14
N ILE A 212 3.64 -26.83 -13.61
CA ILE A 212 2.71 -27.63 -12.82
C ILE A 212 3.37 -28.97 -12.50
N ALA A 213 3.52 -29.29 -11.22
CA ALA A 213 4.02 -30.58 -10.78
C ALA A 213 2.88 -31.55 -10.46
N ARG A 214 3.03 -32.81 -10.90
CA ARG A 214 2.04 -33.88 -10.71
C ARG A 214 2.41 -34.78 -9.54
N GLY A 215 1.53 -34.90 -8.54
CA GLY A 215 1.73 -35.78 -7.39
C GLY A 215 3.11 -35.56 -6.72
N ASP A 216 3.88 -36.64 -6.57
CA ASP A 216 5.23 -36.61 -5.99
C ASP A 216 6.35 -36.30 -7.01
N SER A 217 6.03 -36.11 -8.30
CA SER A 217 7.04 -35.77 -9.31
C SER A 217 7.47 -34.30 -9.21
N ASN A 218 8.77 -34.07 -9.21
CA ASN A 218 9.34 -32.73 -9.26
C ASN A 218 9.47 -32.29 -10.72
N PHE A 219 9.08 -31.05 -11.03
CA PHE A 219 9.33 -30.43 -12.32
C PHE A 219 10.79 -29.96 -12.39
N ASP A 220 11.56 -30.49 -13.34
CA ASP A 220 12.99 -30.22 -13.48
C ASP A 220 13.26 -29.20 -14.60
N LEU A 221 13.65 -27.98 -14.21
CA LEU A 221 13.92 -26.88 -15.14
C LEU A 221 15.17 -27.13 -15.99
N THR A 222 16.14 -27.89 -15.45
CA THR A 222 17.46 -28.11 -16.06
C THR A 222 17.41 -28.92 -17.35
N LYS A 223 16.30 -29.60 -17.61
CA LYS A 223 16.14 -30.43 -18.81
C LYS A 223 15.95 -29.61 -20.08
N PHE A 224 15.26 -28.48 -20.00
CA PHE A 224 14.86 -27.71 -21.18
C PHE A 224 14.66 -26.21 -20.93
N TYR A 225 14.03 -25.83 -19.82
CA TYR A 225 13.56 -24.46 -19.62
C TYR A 225 14.62 -23.48 -19.12
N ASP A 226 15.74 -23.94 -18.57
CA ASP A 226 16.86 -23.07 -18.14
C ASP A 226 17.43 -22.23 -19.30
N ASP A 227 17.48 -22.80 -20.52
CA ASP A 227 17.98 -22.10 -21.72
C ASP A 227 16.94 -21.16 -22.36
N ILE A 228 15.66 -21.27 -21.95
CA ILE A 228 14.53 -20.54 -22.54
C ILE A 228 14.07 -19.41 -21.62
N VAL A 229 13.98 -19.67 -20.33
CA VAL A 229 13.69 -18.65 -19.33
C VAL A 229 15.04 -18.06 -18.94
N TYR A 230 15.47 -17.03 -19.65
CA TYR A 230 16.57 -16.17 -19.19
C TYR A 230 16.07 -15.44 -17.94
N GLY A 231 16.14 -16.10 -16.80
CA GLY A 231 15.70 -15.57 -15.53
C GLY A 231 16.63 -14.45 -15.11
N ALA A 232 16.33 -13.21 -15.52
CA ALA A 232 16.95 -11.98 -15.02
C ALA A 232 18.48 -12.07 -14.77
N SER A 233 19.20 -12.85 -15.60
CA SER A 233 20.52 -13.42 -15.26
C SER A 233 21.66 -12.40 -15.36
N LEU A 234 21.37 -11.10 -15.40
CA LEU A 234 22.42 -10.08 -15.53
C LEU A 234 22.32 -8.91 -14.55
N THR A 235 21.25 -8.73 -13.77
CA THR A 235 21.15 -7.49 -12.95
C THR A 235 20.50 -7.55 -11.57
N GLU A 236 19.80 -8.62 -11.17
CA GLU A 236 19.16 -8.63 -9.83
C GLU A 236 19.53 -9.90 -9.04
N ALA A 237 20.19 -9.69 -7.90
CA ALA A 237 20.66 -10.71 -6.96
C ALA A 237 19.50 -11.34 -6.17
N ASP A 238 18.47 -11.83 -6.85
CA ASP A 238 17.42 -12.67 -6.28
C ASP A 238 17.65 -14.10 -6.77
N GLY A 239 17.78 -15.05 -5.84
CA GLY A 239 18.00 -16.45 -6.17
C GLY A 239 16.88 -16.99 -7.06
N LEU A 240 17.26 -17.70 -8.12
CA LEU A 240 16.39 -18.34 -9.10
C LEU A 240 15.57 -19.48 -8.48
N ILE A 241 14.51 -19.16 -7.75
CA ILE A 241 13.46 -20.13 -7.41
C ILE A 241 12.26 -19.76 -8.26
N VAL A 242 12.08 -20.44 -9.39
CA VAL A 242 10.78 -20.45 -10.07
C VAL A 242 9.85 -21.26 -9.16
N PRO A 243 8.84 -20.65 -8.52
CA PRO A 243 7.94 -21.40 -7.66
C PRO A 243 7.15 -22.39 -8.53
N VAL A 244 7.30 -23.68 -8.24
CA VAL A 244 6.56 -24.74 -8.93
C VAL A 244 5.18 -24.86 -8.30
N SER A 245 4.13 -24.76 -9.12
CA SER A 245 2.76 -24.92 -8.65
C SER A 245 2.46 -26.39 -8.41
N ARG A 246 2.07 -26.73 -7.19
CA ARG A 246 1.81 -28.10 -6.73
C ARG A 246 0.43 -28.19 -6.09
N SER A 247 -0.23 -29.32 -6.30
CA SER A 247 -1.36 -29.79 -5.50
C SER A 247 -0.83 -30.36 -4.18
N GLY A 248 -0.90 -29.61 -3.09
CA GLY A 248 -0.31 -30.01 -1.80
C GLY A 248 -0.05 -28.83 -0.87
N ASP A 249 0.25 -29.10 0.40
CA ASP A 249 0.54 -28.08 1.44
C ASP A 249 -0.66 -27.23 1.90
N GLY A 250 -1.89 -27.71 1.66
CA GLY A 250 -3.13 -27.09 2.13
C GLY A 250 -3.72 -26.02 1.20
N LEU A 251 -3.14 -25.84 0.01
CA LEU A 251 -3.64 -25.02 -1.10
C LEU A 251 -4.02 -25.91 -2.29
N THR A 252 -5.06 -25.48 -3.02
CA THR A 252 -5.45 -26.10 -4.30
C THR A 252 -4.51 -25.66 -5.43
N LEU A 253 -4.38 -26.46 -6.49
CA LEU A 253 -3.56 -26.13 -7.66
C LEU A 253 -3.92 -24.75 -8.24
N LEU A 254 -5.23 -24.45 -8.33
CA LEU A 254 -5.74 -23.15 -8.77
C LEU A 254 -5.21 -22.01 -7.90
N ASN A 255 -5.32 -22.12 -6.57
CA ASN A 255 -4.88 -21.06 -5.68
C ASN A 255 -3.36 -20.88 -5.68
N SER A 256 -2.61 -21.97 -5.85
CA SER A 256 -1.15 -21.94 -6.02
C SER A 256 -0.76 -21.23 -7.31
N LEU A 257 -1.35 -21.60 -8.44
CA LEU A 257 -1.15 -20.95 -9.74
C LEU A 257 -1.54 -19.48 -9.69
N LEU A 258 -2.69 -19.16 -9.10
CA LEU A 258 -3.15 -17.77 -8.98
C LEU A 258 -2.19 -16.93 -8.14
N THR A 259 -1.68 -17.47 -7.03
CA THR A 259 -0.71 -16.76 -6.20
C THR A 259 0.60 -16.53 -6.94
N ASN A 260 1.08 -17.55 -7.66
CA ASN A 260 2.30 -17.47 -8.46
C ASN A 260 2.16 -16.44 -9.59
N ILE A 261 1.08 -16.54 -10.36
CA ILE A 261 0.79 -15.62 -11.47
C ILE A 261 0.60 -14.20 -10.94
N ASN A 262 -0.14 -13.99 -9.85
CA ASN A 262 -0.30 -12.66 -9.25
C ASN A 262 1.03 -12.07 -8.76
N SER A 263 1.96 -12.90 -8.27
CA SER A 263 3.27 -12.43 -7.83
C SER A 263 4.12 -11.85 -8.97
N LYS A 264 3.90 -12.34 -10.20
CA LYS A 264 4.60 -11.87 -11.41
C LYS A 264 3.71 -11.02 -12.34
N GLN A 265 2.43 -10.85 -12.01
CA GLN A 265 1.48 -10.10 -12.82
C GLN A 265 1.86 -8.63 -12.97
N THR A 266 2.50 -8.00 -11.99
CA THR A 266 2.94 -6.61 -12.09
C THR A 266 4.46 -6.52 -12.16
N PRO A 267 5.06 -5.87 -13.18
CA PRO A 267 6.48 -5.62 -13.17
C PRO A 267 6.86 -4.73 -11.98
N LYS A 268 8.06 -4.94 -11.41
CA LYS A 268 8.58 -4.09 -10.32
C LYS A 268 8.75 -2.66 -10.86
N ARG A 269 7.98 -1.71 -10.34
CA ARG A 269 8.05 -0.29 -10.75
C ARG A 269 8.73 0.54 -9.67
N ALA A 270 9.90 1.08 -9.98
CA ALA A 270 10.61 1.98 -9.10
C ALA A 270 9.97 3.38 -9.13
N MET A 271 9.70 3.94 -7.95
CA MET A 271 9.28 5.33 -7.75
C MET A 271 10.37 6.31 -8.16
N PHE A 272 11.62 5.96 -7.86
CA PHE A 272 12.81 6.63 -8.35
C PHE A 272 13.88 5.58 -8.63
N SER A 273 14.59 5.76 -9.73
CA SER A 273 15.78 4.98 -10.06
C SER A 273 17.02 5.85 -9.88
N ASN A 274 18.15 5.21 -9.59
CA ASN A 274 19.47 5.84 -9.63
C ASN A 274 19.63 7.04 -8.68
N LEU A 275 19.03 6.94 -7.48
CA LEU A 275 19.15 7.97 -6.47
C LEU A 275 20.44 7.76 -5.66
N PRO A 276 21.31 8.78 -5.52
CA PRO A 276 22.51 8.66 -4.70
C PRO A 276 22.16 8.53 -3.21
N PHE A 277 22.64 7.46 -2.59
CA PHE A 277 22.58 7.23 -1.16
C PHE A 277 23.95 7.47 -0.52
N GLU A 278 24.10 8.61 0.15
CA GLU A 278 25.32 9.04 0.83
C GLU A 278 25.33 8.52 2.27
N ILE A 279 26.18 7.53 2.55
CA ILE A 279 26.36 6.98 3.91
C ILE A 279 27.35 7.84 4.70
N ALA A 280 28.40 8.30 4.02
CA ALA A 280 29.43 9.18 4.56
C ALA A 280 29.99 10.07 3.44
N PRO A 281 30.74 11.14 3.75
CA PRO A 281 31.44 11.91 2.72
C PRO A 281 32.31 10.99 1.86
N CYS A 282 32.16 11.08 0.53
CA CYS A 282 32.81 10.21 -0.47
C CYS A 282 32.35 8.74 -0.51
N LEU A 283 31.42 8.30 0.34
CA LEU A 283 30.83 6.96 0.30
C LEU A 283 29.37 7.06 -0.20
N ARG A 284 29.20 6.86 -1.50
CA ARG A 284 27.92 6.92 -2.21
C ARG A 284 27.61 5.57 -2.83
N ILE A 285 26.36 5.13 -2.72
CA ILE A 285 25.83 3.98 -3.45
C ILE A 285 24.58 4.39 -4.22
N SER A 286 24.18 3.61 -5.23
CA SER A 286 22.94 3.87 -5.96
C SER A 286 21.81 3.01 -5.41
N VAL A 287 20.62 3.59 -5.28
CA VAL A 287 19.44 2.89 -4.78
C VAL A 287 18.18 3.20 -5.61
N LYS A 288 17.30 2.20 -5.69
CA LYS A 288 15.95 2.27 -6.24
C LYS A 288 14.94 2.33 -5.10
N GLY A 289 13.95 3.20 -5.22
CA GLY A 289 12.82 3.30 -4.30
C GLY A 289 11.59 2.62 -4.86
N PHE A 290 10.87 1.84 -4.07
CA PHE A 290 9.63 1.18 -4.44
C PHE A 290 8.52 1.55 -3.46
N ASN A 291 7.33 1.80 -4.00
CA ASN A 291 6.14 2.00 -3.18
C ASN A 291 5.36 0.68 -3.10
N VAL A 292 5.58 -0.07 -2.02
CA VAL A 292 4.97 -1.41 -1.83
C VAL A 292 3.48 -1.29 -1.48
N LEU A 293 3.09 -0.25 -0.74
CA LEU A 293 1.73 -0.03 -0.29
C LEU A 293 1.18 1.24 -0.93
N HIS A 294 0.10 1.10 -1.71
CA HIS A 294 -0.57 2.22 -2.35
C HIS A 294 -2.08 2.14 -2.13
N ARG A 295 -2.71 3.30 -1.88
CA ARG A 295 -4.15 3.40 -1.70
C ARG A 295 -4.83 3.16 -3.04
N GLN A 296 -5.62 2.10 -3.13
CA GLN A 296 -6.44 1.88 -4.32
C GLN A 296 -7.63 2.86 -4.33
N THR A 297 -7.76 3.62 -5.41
CA THR A 297 -8.90 4.49 -5.69
C THR A 297 -9.68 3.96 -6.89
N PRO A 298 -10.99 4.22 -7.00
CA PRO A 298 -11.76 3.91 -8.21
C PRO A 298 -11.13 4.57 -9.44
N ALA A 299 -11.27 3.95 -10.61
CA ALA A 299 -10.83 4.54 -11.87
C ALA A 299 -11.60 5.86 -12.13
N ARG A 300 -10.94 6.85 -12.74
CA ARG A 300 -11.60 8.11 -13.12
C ARG A 300 -12.68 7.83 -14.16
N THR A 301 -13.85 8.42 -13.98
CA THR A 301 -14.94 8.34 -14.95
C THR A 301 -14.50 8.99 -16.27
N CYS A 302 -14.80 8.32 -17.37
CA CYS A 302 -14.54 8.82 -18.72
C CYS A 302 -15.86 9.23 -19.37
N TYR A 303 -15.83 10.29 -20.18
CA TYR A 303 -16.99 10.66 -20.98
C TYR A 303 -17.04 9.75 -22.21
N ILE A 304 -18.21 9.16 -22.45
CA ILE A 304 -18.45 8.25 -23.57
C ILE A 304 -19.48 8.93 -24.48
N TRP A 305 -19.17 8.97 -25.77
CA TRP A 305 -20.09 9.39 -26.81
C TRP A 305 -20.90 8.18 -27.29
N LEU A 306 -22.23 8.26 -27.15
CA LEU A 306 -23.18 7.16 -27.41
C LEU A 306 -23.98 7.33 -28.70
N ASP A 307 -23.90 8.48 -29.40
CA ASP A 307 -24.73 8.71 -30.60
C ASP A 307 -24.22 7.94 -31.85
N GLY A 308 -23.10 7.22 -31.76
CA GLY A 308 -22.56 6.40 -32.86
C GLY A 308 -22.84 4.91 -32.72
N GLU A 309 -22.57 4.15 -33.80
CA GLU A 309 -22.71 2.68 -33.82
C GLU A 309 -21.84 1.96 -32.77
N ARG A 310 -20.72 2.58 -32.37
CA ARG A 310 -19.84 2.09 -31.31
C ARG A 310 -19.61 3.20 -30.29
N PRO A 311 -19.66 2.90 -28.98
CA PRO A 311 -19.33 3.88 -27.95
C PRO A 311 -17.87 4.33 -28.12
N GLN A 312 -17.65 5.64 -28.22
CA GLN A 312 -16.31 6.22 -28.37
C GLN A 312 -15.93 7.04 -27.13
N LEU A 313 -14.65 7.00 -26.76
CA LEU A 313 -14.13 7.76 -25.63
C LEU A 313 -13.90 9.22 -26.03
N ALA A 314 -14.51 10.17 -25.32
CA ALA A 314 -14.33 11.59 -25.60
C ALA A 314 -12.98 12.11 -25.06
N ILE A 315 -12.27 12.87 -25.89
CA ILE A 315 -11.02 13.54 -25.51
C ILE A 315 -11.36 14.95 -25.07
N GLY A 316 -11.13 15.26 -23.79
CA GLY A 316 -11.33 16.61 -23.25
C GLY A 316 -10.10 17.47 -23.42
N GLU A 317 -10.22 18.58 -24.13
CA GLU A 317 -9.20 19.64 -24.22
C GLU A 317 -9.66 20.86 -23.41
N THR A 318 -8.77 21.41 -22.58
CA THR A 318 -9.07 22.61 -21.77
C THR A 318 -8.18 23.76 -22.23
N THR A 319 -8.78 24.77 -22.84
CA THR A 319 -8.11 26.00 -23.26
C THR A 319 -8.57 27.17 -22.39
N ARG A 320 -7.62 27.93 -21.85
CA ARG A 320 -7.93 29.16 -21.10
C ARG A 320 -8.05 30.33 -22.07
N ILE A 321 -9.11 31.12 -21.92
CA ILE A 321 -9.45 32.23 -22.81
C ILE A 321 -9.52 33.51 -21.96
N ALA A 322 -8.99 34.62 -22.49
CA ALA A 322 -9.12 35.93 -21.84
C ALA A 322 -10.56 36.47 -22.02
N GLU A 323 -11.17 36.92 -20.93
CA GLU A 323 -12.56 37.42 -20.91
C GLU A 323 -12.77 38.60 -21.88
N ASP A 324 -11.81 39.54 -21.93
CA ASP A 324 -11.96 40.76 -22.73
C ASP A 324 -11.73 40.57 -24.23
N SER A 325 -10.83 39.65 -24.61
CA SER A 325 -10.30 39.56 -25.99
C SER A 325 -10.63 38.26 -26.70
N THR A 326 -11.22 37.28 -26.00
CA THR A 326 -11.45 35.91 -26.49
C THR A 326 -10.18 35.20 -27.03
N ARG A 327 -9.00 35.76 -26.75
CA ARG A 327 -7.71 35.20 -27.16
C ARG A 327 -7.33 34.05 -26.22
N THR A 328 -6.75 32.99 -26.78
CA THR A 328 -6.15 31.91 -26.00
C THR A 328 -4.95 32.41 -25.21
N VAL A 329 -4.95 32.13 -23.90
CA VAL A 329 -3.91 32.57 -22.97
C VAL A 329 -2.86 31.48 -22.83
N TYR A 330 -1.60 31.81 -23.12
CA TYR A 330 -0.48 30.88 -22.99
C TYR A 330 0.14 30.96 -21.58
N LYS A 331 0.89 29.91 -21.19
CA LYS A 331 1.54 29.85 -19.87
C LYS A 331 2.50 31.02 -19.60
N THR A 332 3.06 31.62 -20.65
CA THR A 332 3.94 32.80 -20.57
C THR A 332 3.21 34.07 -20.15
N ASP A 333 1.92 34.14 -20.44
CA ASP A 333 1.10 35.33 -20.22
C ASP A 333 0.48 35.30 -18.81
N ILE A 334 0.59 34.16 -18.10
CA ILE A 334 0.03 33.95 -16.78
C ILE A 334 1.10 34.23 -15.71
N LYS A 335 0.78 35.15 -14.80
CA LYS A 335 1.55 35.37 -13.57
C LYS A 335 0.75 34.90 -12.37
N LYS A 336 1.39 34.19 -11.45
CA LYS A 336 0.75 33.77 -10.20
C LYS A 336 0.85 34.91 -9.19
N ALA A 337 -0.26 35.24 -8.54
CA ALA A 337 -0.33 36.25 -7.50
C ALA A 337 -0.92 35.65 -6.23
N TYR A 338 -0.33 35.97 -5.08
CA TYR A 338 -0.87 35.61 -3.77
C TYR A 338 -1.30 36.88 -3.04
N LYS A 339 -2.50 36.87 -2.47
CA LYS A 339 -3.06 38.02 -1.78
C LYS A 339 -2.70 37.97 -0.30
N PHE A 340 -1.93 38.94 0.17
CA PHE A 340 -1.57 39.09 1.58
C PHE A 340 -1.94 40.50 2.05
N GLY A 341 -2.75 40.60 3.11
CA GLY A 341 -3.09 41.90 3.72
C GLY A 341 -3.82 42.91 2.80
N GLY A 342 -4.34 42.48 1.64
CA GLY A 342 -4.97 43.35 0.65
C GLY A 342 -4.09 43.66 -0.56
N GLU A 343 -2.80 43.36 -0.50
CA GLU A 343 -1.85 43.52 -1.61
C GLU A 343 -1.63 42.20 -2.35
N PHE A 344 -1.34 42.29 -3.65
CA PHE A 344 -1.01 41.15 -4.48
C PHE A 344 0.51 41.05 -4.66
N VAL A 345 1.07 39.92 -4.20
CA VAL A 345 2.48 39.59 -4.42
C VAL A 345 2.57 38.67 -5.63
N TYR A 346 3.23 39.14 -6.68
CA TYR A 346 3.42 38.40 -7.93
C TYR A 346 4.70 37.57 -7.86
N PHE A 347 4.63 36.33 -8.33
CA PHE A 347 5.79 35.47 -8.48
C PHE A 347 5.87 34.97 -9.93
N THR A 348 7.08 35.04 -10.48
CA THR A 348 7.41 34.36 -11.73
C THR A 348 7.54 32.84 -11.49
N PRO A 349 7.32 32.01 -12.52
CA PRO A 349 7.48 30.56 -12.37
C PRO A 349 8.93 30.16 -12.05
N GLU A 350 9.92 30.98 -12.41
CA GLU A 350 11.33 30.75 -12.10
C GLU A 350 11.62 31.03 -10.62
N GLU A 351 11.13 32.14 -10.08
CA GLU A 351 11.24 32.45 -8.65
C GLU A 351 10.56 31.38 -7.79
N GLN A 352 9.41 30.84 -8.23
CA GLN A 352 8.77 29.73 -7.53
C GLN A 352 9.61 28.45 -7.52
N LYS A 353 10.41 28.20 -8.57
CA LYS A 353 11.33 27.06 -8.60
C LYS A 353 12.52 27.29 -7.68
N THR A 354 13.11 28.49 -7.69
CA THR A 354 14.25 28.81 -6.81
C THR A 354 13.85 28.77 -5.33
N LEU A 355 12.63 29.19 -4.99
CA LEU A 355 12.10 29.09 -3.61
C LEU A 355 11.94 27.64 -3.12
N ARG A 356 11.88 26.68 -4.05
CA ARG A 356 11.71 25.25 -3.76
C ARG A 356 12.98 24.43 -4.01
N ASP A 357 14.08 25.07 -4.40
CA ASP A 357 15.33 24.39 -4.65
C ASP A 357 16.13 24.24 -3.35
N PHE A 358 16.18 23.01 -2.85
CA PHE A 358 16.95 22.63 -1.66
C PHE A 358 18.17 21.77 -2.02
N GLY A 359 18.53 21.73 -3.30
CA GLY A 359 19.64 20.95 -3.82
C GLY A 359 19.21 19.72 -4.64
N PRO A 360 20.20 18.96 -5.16
CA PRO A 360 19.93 17.82 -6.02
C PRO A 360 19.30 16.65 -5.23
N PRO A 361 18.59 15.74 -5.92
CA PRO A 361 18.04 14.52 -5.32
C PRO A 361 19.13 13.67 -4.66
N VAL A 362 18.96 13.39 -3.37
CA VAL A 362 19.92 12.62 -2.58
C VAL A 362 19.26 12.08 -1.31
N ILE A 363 19.66 10.89 -0.90
CA ILE A 363 19.40 10.39 0.45
C ILE A 363 20.72 10.44 1.21
N ARG A 364 20.83 11.32 2.20
CA ARG A 364 22.05 11.50 3.00
C ARG A 364 21.82 11.05 4.43
N ILE A 365 22.61 10.10 4.91
CA ILE A 365 22.61 9.72 6.33
C ILE A 365 23.20 10.86 7.17
N LEU A 366 22.44 11.31 8.16
CA LEU A 366 22.87 12.29 9.17
C LEU A 366 23.51 11.62 10.37
N GLY A 367 23.04 10.43 10.75
CA GLY A 367 23.59 9.66 11.87
C GLY A 367 22.74 8.45 12.22
N PHE A 368 23.11 7.74 13.29
CA PHE A 368 22.43 6.53 13.75
C PHE A 368 21.85 6.73 15.15
N LYS A 369 20.61 6.28 15.36
CA LYS A 369 19.94 6.28 16.66
C LYS A 369 19.44 4.88 17.02
N PRO A 370 19.23 4.56 18.30
CA PRO A 370 18.57 3.31 18.70
C PRO A 370 17.15 3.24 18.14
N ARG A 371 16.66 2.04 17.79
CA ARG A 371 15.31 1.85 17.25
C ARG A 371 14.21 2.38 18.18
N ALA A 372 14.39 2.22 19.49
CA ALA A 372 13.47 2.71 20.52
C ALA A 372 13.25 4.23 20.51
N SER A 373 14.16 5.01 19.90
CA SER A 373 14.03 6.47 19.84
C SER A 373 13.02 6.96 18.80
N VAL A 374 12.61 6.11 17.85
CA VAL A 374 11.61 6.43 16.84
C VAL A 374 10.26 5.88 17.31
N PRO A 375 9.31 6.74 17.69
CA PRO A 375 8.02 6.27 18.16
C PRO A 375 7.16 5.78 17.00
N PHE A 376 6.30 4.80 17.28
CA PHE A 376 5.39 4.21 16.29
C PHE A 376 4.44 5.23 15.65
N TRP A 377 4.06 6.30 16.36
CA TRP A 377 3.14 7.32 15.86
C TRP A 377 3.81 8.36 14.94
N ALA A 378 5.14 8.40 14.84
CA ALA A 378 5.87 9.41 14.06
C ALA A 378 5.90 9.14 12.54
N SER A 379 4.92 8.41 11.98
CA SER A 379 4.78 8.24 10.53
C SER A 379 3.85 9.31 10.00
N VAL A 380 4.33 10.23 9.16
CA VAL A 380 3.44 11.21 8.51
C VAL A 380 2.97 10.73 7.14
N LYS A 381 3.86 10.10 6.38
CA LYS A 381 3.62 9.66 5.00
C LYS A 381 3.87 8.16 4.86
N LYS A 382 3.47 7.61 3.70
CA LYS A 382 3.77 6.23 3.32
C LYS A 382 5.27 5.96 3.36
N SER A 383 5.63 4.78 3.88
CA SER A 383 7.03 4.34 3.90
C SER A 383 7.46 3.85 2.51
N ILE A 384 8.70 4.15 2.13
CA ILE A 384 9.25 3.78 0.83
C ILE A 384 10.27 2.65 1.03
N PHE A 385 10.14 1.56 0.29
CA PHE A 385 11.11 0.48 0.31
C PHE A 385 12.31 0.84 -0.57
N ILE A 386 13.52 0.59 -0.11
CA ILE A 386 14.75 0.83 -0.87
C ILE A 386 15.43 -0.48 -1.21
N PHE A 387 15.90 -0.60 -2.44
CA PHE A 387 16.74 -1.70 -2.91
C PHE A 387 18.01 -1.15 -3.59
N PRO A 388 19.18 -1.81 -3.48
CA PRO A 388 20.39 -1.35 -4.17
C PRO A 388 20.25 -1.45 -5.69
N SER A 389 20.88 -0.51 -6.40
CA SER A 389 21.05 -0.53 -7.86
C SER A 389 22.54 -0.57 -8.19
N GLU A 390 22.93 -1.44 -9.13
CA GLU A 390 24.31 -1.54 -9.64
C GLU A 390 24.51 -0.71 -10.92
N GLU A 391 23.50 0.05 -11.35
CA GLU A 391 23.52 0.81 -12.61
C GLU A 391 24.57 1.92 -12.63
N ASP A 392 24.67 2.72 -11.55
CA ASP A 392 25.65 3.82 -11.49
C ASP A 392 26.96 3.45 -10.79
N TYR A 393 26.85 2.70 -9.67
CA TYR A 393 27.97 2.38 -8.79
C TYR A 393 28.06 0.87 -8.58
N VAL A 394 29.13 0.27 -9.12
CA VAL A 394 29.44 -1.14 -8.95
C VAL A 394 29.86 -1.42 -7.51
N GLY A 395 29.23 -2.41 -6.86
CA GLY A 395 29.42 -2.78 -5.45
C GLY A 395 28.38 -2.19 -4.50
N SER A 396 27.35 -1.53 -5.00
CA SER A 396 26.27 -0.93 -4.20
C SER A 396 25.52 -1.97 -3.35
N ALA A 397 25.22 -3.14 -3.90
CA ALA A 397 24.52 -4.23 -3.23
C ALA A 397 25.32 -4.80 -2.06
N ARG A 398 26.65 -4.89 -2.20
CA ARG A 398 27.53 -5.36 -1.13
C ARG A 398 27.51 -4.41 0.07
N VAL A 399 27.64 -3.11 -0.19
CA VAL A 399 27.62 -2.08 0.86
C VAL A 399 26.24 -1.98 1.50
N PHE A 400 25.18 -2.02 0.69
CA PHE A 400 23.79 -2.01 1.17
C PHE A 400 23.50 -3.20 2.08
N SER A 401 23.88 -4.41 1.68
CA SER A 401 23.71 -5.63 2.48
C SER A 401 24.46 -5.55 3.81
N ALA A 402 25.72 -5.08 3.78
CA ALA A 402 26.50 -4.88 5.00
C ALA A 402 25.85 -3.86 5.96
N LEU A 403 25.34 -2.74 5.43
CA LEU A 403 24.62 -1.74 6.23
C LEU A 403 23.35 -2.33 6.83
N TRP A 404 22.55 -3.05 6.03
CA TRP A 404 21.31 -3.67 6.48
C TRP A 404 21.54 -4.67 7.61
N GLN A 405 22.48 -5.60 7.44
CA GLN A 405 22.84 -6.59 8.47
C GLN A 405 23.36 -5.92 9.75
N LYS A 406 24.14 -4.84 9.64
CA LYS A 406 24.66 -4.11 10.80
C LYS A 406 23.57 -3.36 11.56
N LEU A 407 22.64 -2.70 10.87
CA LEU A 407 21.51 -2.02 11.52
C LEU A 407 20.60 -3.00 12.25
N LEU A 408 20.39 -4.20 11.71
CA LEU A 408 19.64 -5.27 12.38
C LEU A 408 20.36 -5.78 13.63
N ARG A 409 21.66 -6.08 13.54
CA ARG A 409 22.44 -6.63 14.65
C ARG A 409 22.53 -5.67 15.83
N ASP A 410 22.66 -4.38 15.55
CA ASP A 410 22.84 -3.35 16.57
C ASP A 410 21.50 -2.74 17.07
N ASP A 411 20.36 -3.15 16.52
CA ASP A 411 19.03 -2.55 16.72
C ASP A 411 19.02 -1.02 16.61
N LYS A 412 19.62 -0.52 15.51
CA LYS A 412 19.74 0.91 15.20
C LYS A 412 18.98 1.26 13.93
N VAL A 413 18.57 2.52 13.86
CA VAL A 413 17.97 3.17 12.68
C VAL A 413 18.86 4.32 12.24
N ALA A 414 18.96 4.55 10.94
CA ALA A 414 19.72 5.68 10.41
C ALA A 414 18.78 6.87 10.19
N ILE A 415 19.10 8.04 10.72
CA ILE A 415 18.37 9.26 10.40
C ILE A 415 18.96 9.83 9.12
N ALA A 416 18.12 10.10 8.13
CA ALA A 416 18.51 10.55 6.81
C ALA A 416 17.73 11.81 6.38
N TRP A 417 18.42 12.61 5.59
CA TRP A 417 17.88 13.73 4.83
C TRP A 417 17.56 13.24 3.42
N CYS A 418 16.30 13.24 3.05
CA CYS A 418 15.81 12.67 1.80
C CYS A 418 15.24 13.75 0.88
N ILE A 419 15.86 13.92 -0.28
CA ILE A 419 15.31 14.70 -1.41
C ILE A 419 15.08 13.70 -2.54
N VAL A 420 13.82 13.36 -2.81
CA VAL A 420 13.48 12.30 -3.78
C VAL A 420 13.49 12.80 -5.23
N ARG A 421 13.21 14.10 -5.45
CA ARG A 421 13.16 14.71 -6.79
C ARG A 421 13.71 16.13 -6.77
N ALA A 422 14.12 16.64 -7.93
CA ALA A 422 14.56 18.02 -8.07
C ALA A 422 13.40 18.98 -7.76
N ASN A 423 13.71 20.12 -7.13
CA ASN A 423 12.72 21.13 -6.71
C ASN A 423 11.63 20.61 -5.75
N ALA A 424 11.94 19.56 -4.97
CA ALA A 424 11.09 19.11 -3.87
C ALA A 424 11.62 19.56 -2.53
N GLN A 425 10.68 19.74 -1.60
CA GLN A 425 11.01 19.96 -0.21
C GLN A 425 11.70 18.72 0.38
N PRO A 426 12.78 18.91 1.15
CA PRO A 426 13.47 17.83 1.82
C PRO A 426 12.62 17.24 2.94
N ILE A 427 12.77 15.93 3.14
CA ILE A 427 12.06 15.18 4.19
C ILE A 427 13.12 14.57 5.11
N ILE A 428 12.95 14.74 6.42
CA ILE A 428 13.73 13.98 7.40
C ILE A 428 13.07 12.61 7.55
N ALA A 429 13.83 11.54 7.37
CA ALA A 429 13.31 10.19 7.49
C ALA A 429 14.21 9.29 8.33
N ALA A 430 13.64 8.27 8.95
CA ALA A 430 14.38 7.18 9.55
C ALA A 430 14.48 6.02 8.56
N ILE A 431 15.67 5.49 8.34
CA ILE A 431 15.91 4.28 7.58
C ILE A 431 15.86 3.11 8.55
N ILE A 432 14.81 2.32 8.43
CA ILE A 432 14.50 1.20 9.32
C ILE A 432 14.83 -0.10 8.59
N PRO A 433 15.66 -0.98 9.17
CA PRO A 433 15.87 -2.30 8.62
C PRO A 433 14.67 -3.21 8.91
N SER A 434 14.22 -3.97 7.90
CA SER A 434 13.27 -5.07 8.10
C SER A 434 13.99 -6.40 8.29
N LYS A 435 13.36 -7.32 9.03
CA LYS A 435 13.84 -8.70 9.22
C LYS A 435 13.56 -9.54 7.97
N GLY A 436 14.26 -10.66 7.83
CA GLY A 436 14.02 -11.61 6.73
C GLY A 436 12.60 -12.18 6.75
N GLN A 437 12.08 -12.62 5.60
CA GLN A 437 10.76 -13.25 5.50
C GLN A 437 10.72 -14.62 6.21
N GLU A 438 11.85 -15.32 6.25
CA GLU A 438 11.99 -16.68 6.81
C GLU A 438 12.46 -16.71 8.28
N GLU A 439 12.76 -15.56 8.89
CA GLU A 439 13.18 -15.51 10.30
C GLU A 439 12.00 -15.69 11.27
N GLU A 440 12.12 -16.65 12.20
CA GLU A 440 11.16 -16.84 13.30
C GLU A 440 11.03 -15.54 14.12
N GLY A 441 9.82 -14.95 14.10
CA GLY A 441 9.53 -13.68 14.75
C GLY A 441 9.34 -12.48 13.81
N SER A 442 9.33 -12.69 12.48
CA SER A 442 8.88 -11.67 11.53
C SER A 442 7.37 -11.45 11.65
N SER A 443 6.96 -10.26 12.13
CA SER A 443 5.54 -9.88 12.23
C SER A 443 4.91 -9.59 10.86
N THR A 444 5.71 -9.43 9.81
CA THR A 444 5.26 -9.03 8.46
C THR A 444 5.95 -9.86 7.36
N PRO A 445 5.66 -11.17 7.24
CA PRO A 445 6.25 -12.03 6.21
C PRO A 445 5.82 -11.64 4.78
N PHE A 446 4.72 -10.89 4.65
CA PHE A 446 4.18 -10.42 3.37
C PHE A 446 4.86 -9.16 2.81
N LEU A 447 5.77 -8.54 3.56
CA LEU A 447 6.52 -7.36 3.10
C LEU A 447 7.94 -7.78 2.66
N PRO A 448 8.55 -7.05 1.71
CA PRO A 448 9.92 -7.33 1.30
C PRO A 448 10.93 -7.02 2.42
N SER A 449 11.99 -7.82 2.46
CA SER A 449 13.13 -7.64 3.36
C SER A 449 14.15 -6.65 2.79
N GLY A 450 14.59 -5.68 3.59
CA GLY A 450 15.55 -4.65 3.17
C GLY A 450 15.46 -3.40 4.04
N LEU A 451 15.71 -2.22 3.45
CA LEU A 451 15.66 -0.94 4.15
C LEU A 451 14.40 -0.15 3.78
N TRP A 452 13.78 0.47 4.77
CA TRP A 452 12.57 1.26 4.61
C TRP A 452 12.82 2.72 5.01
N ILE A 453 12.50 3.66 4.13
CA ILE A 453 12.42 5.08 4.45
C ILE A 453 11.11 5.32 5.19
N TYR A 454 11.22 5.76 6.43
CA TYR A 454 10.12 6.11 7.30
C TYR A 454 10.09 7.63 7.51
N PRO A 455 9.22 8.38 6.81
CA PRO A 455 9.17 9.84 6.89
C PRO A 455 8.75 10.32 8.29
N LEU A 456 9.60 11.14 8.93
CA LEU A 456 9.37 11.70 10.25
C LEU A 456 8.66 13.06 10.16
N PRO A 457 7.82 13.41 11.16
CA PRO A 457 7.17 14.72 11.22
C PRO A 457 8.15 15.85 11.49
N PHE A 458 7.89 16.99 10.87
CA PHE A 458 8.41 18.27 11.31
C PHE A 458 7.59 18.82 12.49
N ALA A 459 8.06 19.90 13.11
CA ALA A 459 7.34 20.56 14.20
C ALA A 459 5.94 21.01 13.77
N ASP A 460 5.78 21.44 12.52
CA ASP A 460 4.50 21.91 11.95
C ASP A 460 3.46 20.79 11.79
N ASP A 461 3.90 19.53 11.68
CA ASP A 461 3.03 18.36 11.56
C ASP A 461 2.44 17.94 12.92
N LEU A 462 3.10 18.33 14.01
CA LEU A 462 2.69 17.96 15.37
C LEU A 462 1.52 18.83 15.82
N ARG A 463 0.38 18.17 16.10
CA ARG A 463 -0.81 18.84 16.63
C ARG A 463 -0.86 18.73 18.14
N GLU A 464 -0.86 19.87 18.83
CA GLU A 464 -1.01 19.89 20.29
C GLU A 464 -2.42 19.43 20.68
N THR A 465 -2.47 18.36 21.49
CA THR A 465 -3.72 17.88 22.10
C THR A 465 -3.78 18.36 23.55
N LYS A 466 -4.88 19.04 23.91
CA LYS A 466 -5.13 19.45 25.30
C LYS A 466 -5.38 18.19 26.12
N ARG A 467 -4.41 17.79 26.96
CA ARG A 467 -4.57 16.65 27.85
C ARG A 467 -5.66 16.98 28.89
N PRO A 468 -6.61 16.08 29.18
CA PRO A 468 -7.52 16.26 30.30
C PRO A 468 -6.73 16.33 31.61
N ALA A 469 -7.13 17.24 32.51
CA ALA A 469 -6.40 17.57 33.75
C ALA A 469 -6.29 16.41 34.74
N GLU A 470 -7.20 15.43 34.67
CA GLU A 470 -7.14 14.20 35.44
C GLU A 470 -7.27 13.01 34.47
N VAL A 471 -6.16 12.30 34.24
CA VAL A 471 -6.22 11.00 33.58
C VAL A 471 -6.72 10.01 34.63
N CYS A 472 -8.00 9.64 34.57
CA CYS A 472 -8.52 8.57 35.39
C CYS A 472 -7.83 7.26 34.98
N GLN A 473 -6.95 6.75 35.83
CA GLN A 473 -6.32 5.45 35.61
C GLN A 473 -7.27 4.36 36.10
N SER A 474 -7.50 3.34 35.27
CA SER A 474 -8.27 2.16 35.64
C SER A 474 -7.57 1.32 36.71
N SER A 475 -8.36 0.62 37.53
CA SER A 475 -7.85 -0.33 38.53
C SER A 475 -7.07 -1.48 37.87
N ASP A 476 -6.16 -2.10 38.64
CA ASP A 476 -5.41 -3.26 38.16
C ASP A 476 -6.29 -4.51 38.00
N GLU A 477 -7.41 -4.57 38.71
CA GLU A 477 -8.43 -5.62 38.55
C GLU A 477 -9.13 -5.52 37.19
N LEU A 478 -9.57 -4.31 36.79
CA LEU A 478 -10.16 -4.07 35.47
C LEU A 478 -9.16 -4.36 34.36
N LYS A 479 -7.88 -3.97 34.52
CA LYS A 479 -6.82 -4.29 33.55
C LYS A 479 -6.60 -5.80 33.42
N SER A 480 -6.67 -6.53 34.52
CA SER A 480 -6.49 -7.99 34.54
C SER A 480 -7.64 -8.71 33.83
N ARG A 481 -8.89 -8.29 34.07
CA ARG A 481 -10.07 -8.81 33.34
C ARG A 481 -10.02 -8.47 31.86
N MET A 482 -9.66 -7.23 31.51
CA MET A 482 -9.49 -6.81 30.12
C MET A 482 -8.36 -7.57 29.41
N ARG A 483 -7.29 -7.94 30.11
CA ARG A 483 -6.20 -8.76 29.54
C ARG A 483 -6.72 -10.11 29.04
N ILE A 484 -7.60 -10.76 29.81
CA ILE A 484 -8.22 -12.05 29.42
C ILE A 484 -9.06 -11.86 28.16
N ILE A 485 -9.88 -10.80 28.12
CA ILE A 485 -10.68 -10.43 26.94
C ILE A 485 -9.78 -10.27 25.70
N VAL A 486 -8.71 -9.48 25.81
CA VAL A 486 -7.77 -9.24 24.70
C VAL A 486 -7.09 -10.53 24.25
N GLN A 487 -6.70 -11.41 25.17
CA GLN A 487 -6.10 -12.72 24.84
C GLN A 487 -7.06 -13.62 24.05
N GLN A 488 -8.35 -13.67 24.41
CA GLN A 488 -9.35 -14.47 23.69
C GLN A 488 -9.71 -13.91 22.31
N LEU A 489 -9.53 -12.59 22.12
CA LEU A 489 -9.76 -11.88 20.86
C LEU A 489 -8.53 -11.84 19.94
N GLN A 490 -7.40 -12.44 20.34
CA GLN A 490 -6.24 -12.48 19.46
C GLN A 490 -6.56 -13.23 18.16
N LEU A 491 -6.14 -12.62 17.05
CA LEU A 491 -6.21 -13.25 15.74
C LEU A 491 -5.33 -14.52 15.72
N PRO A 492 -5.63 -15.51 14.86
CA PRO A 492 -4.77 -16.67 14.69
C PRO A 492 -3.31 -16.26 14.43
N LYS A 493 -2.36 -16.89 15.12
CA LYS A 493 -0.93 -16.55 15.12
C LYS A 493 -0.57 -15.15 15.68
N ALA A 494 -1.52 -14.45 16.31
CA ALA A 494 -1.35 -13.08 16.82
C ALA A 494 -0.87 -12.07 15.74
N MET A 495 -1.20 -12.34 14.46
CA MET A 495 -0.74 -11.55 13.32
C MET A 495 -1.92 -10.98 12.55
N TYR A 496 -1.86 -9.69 12.25
CA TYR A 496 -2.76 -9.04 11.31
C TYR A 496 -2.22 -9.22 9.89
N ASN A 497 -3.04 -9.80 9.00
CA ASN A 497 -2.71 -9.93 7.59
C ASN A 497 -3.65 -9.03 6.77
N PRO A 498 -3.14 -7.97 6.11
CA PRO A 498 -3.96 -7.03 5.34
C PRO A 498 -4.61 -7.68 4.11
N THR A 499 -4.04 -8.75 3.53
CA THR A 499 -4.60 -9.38 2.31
C THR A 499 -5.95 -10.06 2.54
N LYS A 500 -6.32 -10.32 3.80
CA LYS A 500 -7.62 -10.90 4.17
C LYS A 500 -8.76 -9.89 4.17
N TYR A 501 -8.46 -8.60 4.10
CA TYR A 501 -9.42 -7.50 4.25
C TYR A 501 -9.39 -6.62 2.98
N PRO A 502 -10.02 -7.06 1.88
CA PRO A 502 -10.15 -6.24 0.69
C PRO A 502 -11.08 -5.05 0.96
N ASN A 503 -10.91 -3.95 0.22
CA ASN A 503 -11.77 -2.76 0.34
C ASN A 503 -13.21 -3.06 -0.14
N PRO A 504 -14.22 -3.05 0.75
CA PRO A 504 -15.59 -3.43 0.41
C PRO A 504 -16.21 -2.53 -0.67
N ALA A 505 -15.96 -1.23 -0.61
CA ALA A 505 -16.53 -0.27 -1.56
C ALA A 505 -15.99 -0.50 -2.98
N LEU A 506 -14.70 -0.83 -3.12
CA LEU A 506 -14.10 -1.16 -4.41
C LEU A 506 -14.58 -2.51 -4.93
N GLN A 507 -14.59 -3.53 -4.07
CA GLN A 507 -15.10 -4.86 -4.46
C GLN A 507 -16.54 -4.76 -4.93
N TRP A 508 -17.37 -3.99 -4.23
CA TRP A 508 -18.75 -3.72 -4.62
C TRP A 508 -18.85 -3.00 -5.96
N HIS A 509 -18.10 -1.91 -6.14
CA HIS A 509 -18.08 -1.15 -7.38
C HIS A 509 -17.73 -2.04 -8.59
N TYR A 510 -16.67 -2.85 -8.48
CA TYR A 510 -16.25 -3.73 -9.57
C TYR A 510 -17.18 -4.92 -9.77
N LYS A 511 -17.80 -5.45 -8.70
CA LYS A 511 -18.82 -6.49 -8.81
C LYS A 511 -20.04 -6.01 -9.58
N ILE A 512 -20.49 -4.78 -9.33
CA ILE A 512 -21.58 -4.15 -10.10
C ILE A 512 -21.16 -3.96 -11.55
N LEU A 513 -19.97 -3.40 -11.81
CA LEU A 513 -19.49 -3.21 -13.18
C LEU A 513 -19.40 -4.53 -13.95
N LYS A 514 -18.94 -5.60 -13.29
CA LYS A 514 -18.90 -6.95 -13.87
C LYS A 514 -20.30 -7.45 -14.18
N ALA A 515 -21.25 -7.32 -13.25
CA ALA A 515 -22.63 -7.74 -13.48
C ALA A 515 -23.27 -6.97 -14.65
N LEU A 516 -23.08 -5.65 -14.70
CA LEU A 516 -23.56 -4.80 -15.79
C LEU A 516 -22.91 -5.15 -17.14
N ALA A 517 -21.61 -5.43 -17.16
CA ALA A 517 -20.90 -5.80 -18.39
C ALA A 517 -21.27 -7.20 -18.90
N LEU A 518 -21.65 -8.10 -17.99
CA LEU A 518 -22.04 -9.47 -18.33
C LEU A 518 -23.56 -9.64 -18.52
N ASP A 519 -24.35 -8.58 -18.35
CA ASP A 519 -25.82 -8.61 -18.35
C ASP A 519 -26.40 -9.56 -17.28
N GLU A 520 -25.71 -9.67 -16.13
CA GLU A 520 -26.13 -10.46 -14.97
C GLU A 520 -26.93 -9.62 -13.97
N GLU A 521 -27.73 -10.28 -13.13
CA GLU A 521 -28.44 -9.60 -12.04
C GLU A 521 -27.45 -9.00 -11.05
N VAL A 522 -27.61 -7.70 -10.81
CA VAL A 522 -26.78 -6.97 -9.83
C VAL A 522 -27.13 -7.51 -8.44
N PRO A 523 -26.16 -8.03 -7.67
CA PRO A 523 -26.42 -8.46 -6.30
C PRO A 523 -26.95 -7.30 -5.45
N ASP A 524 -27.79 -7.58 -4.45
CA ASP A 524 -28.32 -6.54 -3.54
C ASP A 524 -27.39 -6.23 -2.36
N LYS A 525 -26.53 -7.18 -1.97
CA LYS A 525 -25.70 -7.08 -0.77
C LYS A 525 -24.22 -7.28 -1.09
N ALA A 526 -23.42 -6.34 -0.60
CA ALA A 526 -21.97 -6.47 -0.58
C ALA A 526 -21.54 -7.43 0.53
N GLU A 527 -20.53 -8.25 0.26
CA GLU A 527 -19.84 -9.01 1.29
C GLU A 527 -18.74 -8.14 1.89
N ASP A 528 -18.90 -7.75 3.16
CA ASP A 528 -17.92 -6.92 3.87
C ASP A 528 -17.09 -7.78 4.85
N ALA A 529 -15.80 -7.94 4.53
CA ALA A 529 -14.86 -8.65 5.38
C ALA A 529 -14.33 -7.81 6.57
N THR A 530 -14.54 -6.49 6.55
CA THR A 530 -14.11 -5.55 7.58
C THR A 530 -15.06 -5.49 8.76
N GLU A 531 -16.31 -5.94 8.58
CA GLU A 531 -17.27 -6.05 9.68
C GLU A 531 -16.81 -7.06 10.75
N PRO A 532 -16.80 -6.67 12.04
CA PRO A 532 -16.50 -7.59 13.12
C PRO A 532 -17.48 -8.76 13.16
N ARG A 533 -16.97 -9.97 13.39
CA ARG A 533 -17.80 -11.18 13.52
C ARG A 533 -18.49 -11.24 14.89
N TYR A 534 -19.50 -10.41 15.10
CA TYR A 534 -20.22 -10.25 16.38
C TYR A 534 -20.62 -11.58 17.02
N LYS A 535 -21.17 -12.53 16.25
CA LYS A 535 -21.57 -13.86 16.76
C LYS A 535 -20.38 -14.66 17.33
N ALA A 536 -19.24 -14.61 16.65
CA ALA A 536 -18.03 -15.31 17.10
C ALA A 536 -17.38 -14.65 18.30
N ILE A 537 -17.39 -13.31 18.34
CA ILE A 537 -16.91 -12.50 19.46
C ILE A 537 -17.76 -12.78 20.71
N GLY A 538 -19.09 -12.72 20.58
CA GLY A 538 -20.01 -13.01 21.68
C GLY A 538 -19.85 -14.42 22.23
N LYS A 539 -19.65 -15.43 21.36
CA LYS A 539 -19.39 -16.82 21.81
C LYS A 539 -18.08 -16.97 22.60
N ARG A 540 -17.04 -16.20 22.28
CA ARG A 540 -15.73 -16.31 22.94
C ARG A 540 -15.62 -15.50 24.22
N VAL A 541 -16.26 -14.33 24.26
CA VAL A 541 -15.97 -13.31 25.28
C VAL A 541 -17.22 -12.78 25.97
N GLY A 542 -18.43 -13.22 25.58
CA GLY A 542 -19.69 -12.71 26.12
C GLY A 542 -19.73 -12.62 27.65
N GLY A 543 -19.45 -13.74 28.33
CA GLY A 543 -19.44 -13.77 29.81
C GLY A 543 -18.37 -12.87 30.43
N TYR A 544 -17.16 -12.84 29.86
CA TYR A 544 -16.07 -11.98 30.37
C TYR A 544 -16.36 -10.49 30.17
N LEU A 545 -17.11 -10.12 29.12
CA LEU A 545 -17.53 -8.74 28.86
C LEU A 545 -18.58 -8.30 29.87
N GLU A 546 -19.55 -9.15 30.19
CA GLU A 546 -20.57 -8.90 31.22
C GLU A 546 -19.90 -8.68 32.58
N GLU A 547 -19.02 -9.59 33.00
CA GLU A 547 -18.25 -9.48 34.25
C GLU A 547 -17.34 -8.23 34.30
N TRP A 548 -16.83 -7.77 33.16
CA TRP A 548 -16.03 -6.57 33.07
C TRP A 548 -16.90 -5.30 33.13
N SER A 549 -18.07 -5.31 32.47
CA SER A 549 -19.02 -4.19 32.52
C SER A 549 -19.59 -3.97 33.92
N GLU A 550 -19.96 -5.03 34.64
CA GLU A 550 -20.44 -4.92 36.02
C GLU A 550 -19.39 -4.28 36.92
N LYS A 551 -18.12 -4.71 36.82
CA LYS A 551 -17.02 -4.09 37.58
C LYS A 551 -16.75 -2.65 37.19
N LEU A 552 -16.84 -2.34 35.89
CA LEU A 552 -16.63 -0.98 35.41
C LEU A 552 -17.71 -0.05 35.99
N GLU A 553 -18.96 -0.52 36.06
CA GLU A 553 -20.07 0.23 36.65
C GLU A 553 -19.89 0.41 38.17
N GLU A 554 -19.48 -0.64 38.89
CA GLU A 554 -19.12 -0.56 40.31
C GLU A 554 -18.03 0.51 40.56
N GLU A 555 -16.94 0.48 39.78
CA GLU A 555 -15.83 1.43 39.91
C GLU A 555 -16.21 2.84 39.46
N ALA A 556 -17.01 2.98 38.39
CA ALA A 556 -17.52 4.28 37.95
C ALA A 556 -18.47 4.89 38.99
N GLY A 557 -19.27 4.08 39.67
CA GLY A 557 -20.09 4.47 40.81
C GLY A 557 -19.25 4.99 41.99
N LEU A 558 -18.13 4.34 42.31
CA LEU A 558 -17.19 4.76 43.36
C LEU A 558 -16.43 6.06 42.99
N VAL A 559 -16.06 6.23 41.72
CA VAL A 559 -15.37 7.44 41.25
C VAL A 559 -16.32 8.64 41.17
N SER A 560 -17.57 8.42 40.77
CA SER A 560 -18.59 9.49 40.76
C SER A 560 -18.98 9.92 42.17
N THR A 561 -19.15 8.98 43.10
CA THR A 561 -19.43 9.27 44.52
C THR A 561 -18.26 9.95 45.23
N SER A 562 -17.01 9.56 44.96
CA SER A 562 -15.84 10.26 45.51
C SER A 562 -15.66 11.67 44.93
N LYS A 563 -16.00 11.90 43.65
CA LYS A 563 -16.02 13.26 43.06
C LYS A 563 -17.17 14.12 43.58
N SER A 564 -18.34 13.55 43.88
CA SER A 564 -19.45 14.29 44.50
C SER A 564 -19.17 14.61 45.97
N LEU A 565 -18.60 13.68 46.74
CA LEU A 565 -18.17 13.94 48.13
C LEU A 565 -17.10 15.03 48.22
N LYS A 566 -16.22 15.15 47.22
CA LYS A 566 -15.22 16.21 47.14
C LYS A 566 -15.80 17.58 46.72
N ARG A 567 -16.96 17.59 46.04
CA ARG A 567 -17.72 18.81 45.75
C ARG A 567 -18.57 19.24 46.95
N GLU A 568 -19.18 18.30 47.68
CA GLU A 568 -19.98 18.62 48.86
C GLU A 568 -19.14 19.15 50.04
N ALA A 569 -17.85 18.82 50.12
CA ALA A 569 -16.95 19.42 51.10
C ALA A 569 -16.59 20.90 50.84
N ASP A 570 -16.89 21.43 49.64
CA ASP A 570 -16.58 22.81 49.23
C ASP A 570 -17.84 23.69 49.09
N ASP A 571 -19.05 23.11 49.24
CA ASP A 571 -20.34 23.79 48.97
C ASP A 571 -21.11 24.24 50.25
N ASP A 572 -20.50 24.15 51.44
CA ASP A 572 -21.16 24.50 52.72
C ASP A 572 -21.04 25.99 53.09
N VAL A 573 -21.30 26.90 52.13
CA VAL A 573 -21.60 28.32 52.41
C VAL A 573 -22.76 28.80 51.53
N PRO A 574 -23.96 29.08 52.09
CA PRO A 574 -25.14 29.38 51.28
C PRO A 574 -25.23 30.88 50.94
N CYS A 575 -25.30 31.22 49.64
CA CYS A 575 -25.78 32.54 49.20
C CYS A 575 -26.81 32.44 48.07
N ARG A 576 -27.99 33.02 48.37
CA ARG A 576 -29.19 33.16 47.50
C ARG A 576 -28.94 34.01 46.25
N PRO A 577 -29.75 33.87 45.19
CA PRO A 577 -29.47 34.48 43.89
C PRO A 577 -29.98 35.93 43.81
N ALA A 578 -29.14 36.86 43.34
CA ALA A 578 -29.58 38.20 42.98
C ALA A 578 -28.88 38.72 41.72
N LYS A 579 -29.66 38.76 40.64
CA LYS A 579 -29.82 39.81 39.61
C LYS A 579 -28.59 40.64 39.18
N GLN A 580 -28.28 40.50 37.89
CA GLN A 580 -27.41 41.36 37.07
C GLN A 580 -27.58 42.87 37.32
N ARG A 581 -26.47 43.58 37.60
CA ARG A 581 -26.21 44.95 37.15
C ARG A 581 -24.71 45.19 36.90
N ARG A 582 -24.43 45.92 35.82
CA ARG A 582 -23.11 46.40 35.35
C ARG A 582 -22.48 47.43 36.29
N GLY A 583 -21.15 47.39 36.42
CA GLY A 583 -20.29 48.60 36.50
C GLY A 583 -19.41 48.78 37.76
N SER A 584 -18.08 48.73 37.53
CA SER A 584 -16.98 49.37 38.30
C SER A 584 -16.34 48.58 39.48
N PRO A 585 -15.07 48.92 39.84
CA PRO A 585 -13.86 48.13 39.61
C PRO A 585 -13.53 47.15 40.74
N GLU A 586 -12.85 46.06 40.39
CA GLU A 586 -12.42 45.00 41.30
C GLU A 586 -11.53 45.52 42.44
N LYS A 587 -12.05 45.46 43.66
CA LYS A 587 -11.22 45.26 44.85
C LYS A 587 -10.69 43.83 44.78
N ALA A 588 -9.38 43.70 44.61
CA ALA A 588 -8.68 42.42 44.69
C ALA A 588 -8.87 41.81 46.09
N THR A 589 -9.62 40.72 46.17
CA THR A 589 -9.76 39.87 47.35
C THR A 589 -8.98 38.58 47.12
N GLY A 590 -7.87 38.43 47.85
CA GLY A 590 -7.28 37.17 48.30
C GLY A 590 -6.85 36.14 47.25
N SER A 591 -5.65 36.28 46.70
CA SER A 591 -4.97 35.18 45.98
C SER A 591 -4.43 34.14 46.96
N SER A 592 -5.10 32.98 47.05
CA SER A 592 -4.59 31.78 47.74
C SER A 592 -3.48 31.12 46.91
N ILE A 593 -2.24 31.57 47.11
CA ILE A 593 -1.07 30.92 46.50
C ILE A 593 -0.93 29.51 47.12
N THR A 594 -0.98 28.49 46.26
CA THR A 594 -0.84 27.09 46.68
C THR A 594 0.59 26.79 47.12
N GLN A 595 0.78 25.81 48.01
CA GLN A 595 2.10 25.47 48.58
C GLN A 595 3.14 25.11 47.51
N ALA A 596 2.72 24.43 46.43
CA ALA A 596 3.60 24.10 45.30
C ALA A 596 4.07 25.32 44.51
N GLN A 597 3.20 26.32 44.34
CA GLN A 597 3.56 27.59 43.68
C GLN A 597 4.50 28.43 44.56
N LEU A 598 4.31 28.40 45.88
CA LEU A 598 5.21 29.07 46.82
C LEU A 598 6.60 28.42 46.82
N LYS A 599 6.69 27.07 46.84
CA LYS A 599 7.96 26.33 46.73
C LYS A 599 8.70 26.68 45.43
N ALA A 600 8.03 26.63 44.28
CA ALA A 600 8.63 27.02 43.00
C ALA A 600 9.06 28.50 42.97
N ALA A 601 8.35 29.38 43.68
CA ALA A 601 8.72 30.79 43.80
C ALA A 601 9.93 31.03 44.73
N VAL A 602 10.12 30.21 45.79
CA VAL A 602 11.33 30.19 46.63
C VAL A 602 12.52 29.73 45.79
N GLU A 603 12.42 28.57 45.14
CA GLU A 603 13.51 27.96 44.36
C GLU A 603 13.98 28.83 43.19
N SER A 604 13.04 29.57 42.57
CA SER A 604 13.36 30.50 41.47
C SER A 604 13.80 31.89 41.94
N GLY A 605 13.85 32.15 43.25
CA GLY A 605 14.12 33.48 43.82
C GLY A 605 13.06 34.54 43.46
N GLY A 606 11.89 34.11 42.98
CA GLY A 606 10.78 34.96 42.53
C GLY A 606 10.06 35.69 43.68
N ILE A 607 10.23 35.22 44.93
CA ILE A 607 9.59 35.80 46.12
C ILE A 607 10.03 37.24 46.39
N ALA A 608 11.28 37.59 46.10
CA ALA A 608 11.78 38.96 46.27
C ALA A 608 11.05 39.97 45.35
N LYS A 609 10.48 39.51 44.23
CA LYS A 609 9.73 40.33 43.26
C LYS A 609 8.26 40.51 43.64
N MET A 610 7.72 39.73 44.57
CA MET A 610 6.32 39.85 45.00
C MET A 610 6.05 41.16 45.73
N THR A 611 4.81 41.63 45.68
CA THR A 611 4.42 42.86 46.40
C THR A 611 4.33 42.60 47.91
N VAL A 612 4.56 43.63 48.72
CA VAL A 612 4.52 43.51 50.20
C VAL A 612 3.13 43.06 50.68
N ALA A 613 2.06 43.46 49.98
CA ALA A 613 0.70 43.02 50.27
C ALA A 613 0.54 41.49 50.09
N GLN A 614 0.99 40.95 48.96
CA GLN A 614 0.95 39.51 48.69
C GLN A 614 1.79 38.71 49.70
N LEU A 615 2.96 39.21 50.09
CA LEU A 615 3.81 38.55 51.10
C LEU A 615 3.15 38.54 52.49
N ARG A 616 2.44 39.61 52.86
CA ARG A 616 1.69 39.68 54.12
C ARG A 616 0.46 38.78 54.10
N ASP A 617 -0.21 38.67 52.96
CA ASP A 617 -1.36 37.77 52.80
C ASP A 617 -0.93 36.30 52.88
N VAL A 618 0.20 35.95 52.26
CA VAL A 618 0.81 34.60 52.36
C VAL A 618 1.26 34.30 53.79
N ALA A 619 1.93 35.25 54.45
CA ALA A 619 2.33 35.10 55.85
C ALA A 619 1.11 34.96 56.78
N GLY A 620 0.07 35.77 56.57
CA GLY A 620 -1.17 35.74 57.36
C GLY A 620 -1.95 34.45 57.17
N ALA A 621 -2.07 33.95 55.94
CA ALA A 621 -2.73 32.67 55.63
C ALA A 621 -2.01 31.46 56.26
N ARG A 622 -0.74 31.60 56.63
CA ARG A 622 0.09 30.57 57.26
C ARG A 622 0.37 30.82 58.75
N GLY A 623 -0.26 31.84 59.34
CA GLY A 623 -0.12 32.17 60.77
C GLY A 623 1.23 32.79 61.15
N LEU A 624 2.02 33.28 60.18
CA LEU A 624 3.29 33.96 60.40
C LEU A 624 3.08 35.45 60.72
N SER A 625 3.99 36.03 61.50
CA SER A 625 3.96 37.46 61.82
C SER A 625 4.15 38.33 60.57
N THR A 626 3.20 39.24 60.32
CA THR A 626 3.13 40.11 59.12
C THR A 626 3.89 41.44 59.28
N GLY A 627 4.44 41.72 60.47
CA GLY A 627 5.20 42.93 60.78
C GLY A 627 6.67 42.83 60.37
N GLY A 628 7.20 43.88 59.75
CA GLY A 628 8.63 43.97 59.38
C GLY A 628 8.88 44.63 58.03
N ARG A 629 10.17 44.82 57.71
CA ARG A 629 10.64 45.21 56.38
C ARG A 629 10.39 44.07 55.39
N LYS A 630 10.24 44.38 54.09
CA LYS A 630 9.95 43.39 53.05
C LYS A 630 10.87 42.16 53.11
N MET A 631 12.18 42.38 53.26
CA MET A 631 13.18 41.31 53.32
C MET A 631 13.00 40.37 54.53
N GLU A 632 12.55 40.87 55.68
CA GLU A 632 12.33 40.06 56.88
C GLU A 632 11.10 39.15 56.75
N VAL A 633 10.09 39.58 55.98
CA VAL A 633 8.90 38.77 55.68
C VAL A 633 9.25 37.70 54.65
N VAL A 634 10.09 38.03 53.65
CA VAL A 634 10.62 37.06 52.69
C VAL A 634 11.43 35.98 53.38
N GLU A 635 12.39 36.35 54.23
CA GLU A 635 13.24 35.39 54.96
C GLU A 635 12.42 34.46 55.88
N ARG A 636 11.33 34.97 56.49
CA ARG A 636 10.41 34.14 57.29
C ARG A 636 9.61 33.15 56.44
N ILE A 637 9.19 33.56 55.25
CA ILE A 637 8.47 32.67 54.32
C ILE A 637 9.43 31.61 53.77
N GLU A 638 10.68 31.99 53.45
CA GLU A 638 11.72 31.06 53.01
C GLU A 638 12.03 30.02 54.08
N ARG A 639 12.31 30.43 55.32
CA ARG A 639 12.52 29.51 56.45
C ARG A 639 11.31 28.61 56.70
N TRP A 640 10.09 29.14 56.64
CA TRP A 640 8.88 28.34 56.81
C TRP A 640 8.70 27.30 55.70
N VAL A 641 9.11 27.61 54.47
CA VAL A 641 9.10 26.66 53.35
C VAL A 641 10.19 25.61 53.53
N GLU A 642 11.39 25.98 53.99
CA GLU A 642 12.48 25.05 54.31
C GLU A 642 12.10 24.08 55.44
N ASP A 643 11.46 24.57 56.51
CA ASP A 643 11.00 23.76 57.64
C ASP A 643 9.84 22.80 57.27
N ASN A 644 9.08 23.12 56.21
CA ASN A 644 7.96 22.31 55.71
C ASN A 644 8.23 21.69 54.32
N SER A 645 9.51 21.55 53.96
CA SER A 645 9.92 20.95 52.69
C SER A 645 9.91 19.44 52.70
#